data_AF-A0A916A8Z0-F1
#
_entry.id   AF-A0A916A8Z0-F1
#
_cell.length_a   1.000
_cell.length_b   1.000
_cell.length_c   1.000
_cell.angle_alpha   90.00
_cell.angle_beta   90.00
_cell.angle_gamma   90.00
#
_symmetry.space_group_name_H-M   'P 1'
#
loop_
_entity.id
_entity.type
_entity.pdbx_description
1 polymer ?
#
loop_
_entity_poly.entity_id
_entity_poly.type
_entity_poly.pdbx_seq_one_letter_code
_entity_poly.pdbx_strand_id
1 'polypeptide(L)'
;MPWRLFSRRPRVQPVAPCPFPGELFVLVTRSDTGAAVVGAQVALAGGPTAGAKPTNGVGSAAYQPCAQGQYTVSVSLADRNAALYEVPDAVPNVAVTVGQQTFCDVVVDPYASLVVELLRSTDRAPVAKADVVVTGPSNRAAAPVRPSSARTTPTAFNGKVHFPQLSHGDYTVDVTPPAEYVAVAQSAVTLVRGQQQVLQLLLPPKPSLHVTVKRNDTQAVVAGVKVRSIVNGHTLEATGGGDGVARLDRVEAGNHSVGLMLDPDQTKRYLWDGVAATPVLANDGATTAIDLLLEPKPTLKVTVRNEDSNEVVAGVKVRALLAGAAAPLELTSSAQGVSSFEFIDAGNYSVEPHLEGETRKQYRWRPTLPAVAPPVLPRSGAVVGATLWLKPRKLELVSVDDHFAPSVETLDIKYHIKNLSGRTVKLEITGTNYPNNPVYSRNLSDAERDDGDDKIIAWDGKANCPAGPLAGTLYINPKYAPYKVKLSTNLGHDGVREVEFKVLYHSVVLEQGTWVPGAAPARLADPIKWAQYELNRLGYFAGPVTGAVTPQLQRAVARYTYAHEGLYAGQKEIQNHADASFVTHLANGDGALTWLQGGALPAEGTTARAYIDHDYFFSSIAEFSQADGAVTKDQAKLDRWETPLECRVLLVGKADDGTAVSVGINAPAAVGDIDIRFHVEDPAEDTSTLPTNKPRNADIPSPVREYVNKALKATRAGDPDLDNCPQAQNGERASSTDRDYFRVGVELEPYTVTLVGDEIFGTCSVDPAHAPKLGRAGALFRGSTIAGDDYILHANVSFTQAGVDLGNKATLQALHEAHHGQLPANANRKAEEVLARKTGKIVLWRRHHAAAVVNWPASGRAVNWGAMATAYAQALCEFDAGAAQNLAPVALFALGSPEETQFLGTMQAAFDPTNAFPAPAINAELFPWALPAQGIAEDDNDYYGRLAELMQDFGDADGGQMMMDLSTQIAARVRATCRAGAVIWEMDWCPAPVIGGVAQNQFGLFCQAGPDGVVQMNNQMTATEQPGFLYSHEVAHTRFLWHHETSHSRGLRGLFRLPNYDSRQHHDLSDHNCTMSYPNGVTSRPRLSWDIGDTTEARFCGKCTLKLRGWRIITGLPDRS
;
A
#
# COMPACT_ATOMS: atom_id res chain seq x y z
N MET A 1 -72.67 -54.36 -56.01
CA MET A 1 -72.58 -53.05 -56.69
C MET A 1 -73.95 -52.70 -57.22
N PRO A 2 -74.50 -51.53 -56.84
CA PRO A 2 -75.65 -51.48 -55.90
C PRO A 2 -75.90 -52.78 -55.10
N TRP A 3 -77.17 -53.15 -54.90
CA TRP A 3 -77.70 -54.51 -54.64
C TRP A 3 -77.73 -55.10 -53.21
N ARG A 4 -78.89 -55.72 -52.96
CA ARG A 4 -79.33 -56.49 -51.78
C ARG A 4 -79.08 -58.02 -51.98
N LEU A 5 -79.62 -58.86 -51.08
CA LEU A 5 -79.48 -60.35 -51.02
C LEU A 5 -80.57 -61.17 -51.82
N PHE A 6 -80.53 -62.53 -51.80
CA PHE A 6 -81.06 -63.51 -52.83
C PHE A 6 -81.79 -64.84 -52.33
N SER A 7 -82.21 -65.81 -53.22
CA SER A 7 -82.97 -67.11 -52.95
C SER A 7 -82.60 -68.46 -53.79
N ARG A 8 -83.45 -69.55 -54.02
CA ARG A 8 -83.15 -71.09 -54.00
C ARG A 8 -83.29 -72.10 -55.30
N ARG A 9 -82.81 -73.45 -55.36
CA ARG A 9 -82.68 -74.50 -56.57
C ARG A 9 -82.39 -76.14 -56.39
N PRO A 10 -82.32 -77.13 -57.41
CA PRO A 10 -82.52 -78.71 -57.41
C PRO A 10 -81.44 -79.92 -57.84
N ARG A 11 -81.76 -81.16 -58.47
CA ARG A 11 -81.11 -82.63 -58.40
C ARG A 11 -81.08 -83.73 -59.65
N VAL A 12 -80.42 -84.99 -59.64
CA VAL A 12 -80.24 -86.12 -60.76
C VAL A 12 -80.09 -87.76 -60.46
N GLN A 13 -79.63 -88.75 -61.38
CA GLN A 13 -79.81 -90.34 -61.46
C GLN A 13 -78.68 -91.43 -62.07
N PRO A 14 -78.82 -92.85 -62.16
CA PRO A 14 -77.78 -94.01 -62.41
C PRO A 14 -77.95 -95.32 -63.41
N VAL A 15 -77.14 -96.49 -63.42
CA VAL A 15 -77.05 -97.72 -64.44
C VAL A 15 -76.53 -99.25 -64.04
N ALA A 16 -76.15 -100.28 -64.93
CA ALA A 16 -76.07 -101.86 -64.78
C ALA A 16 -75.01 -102.87 -65.57
N PRO A 17 -74.92 -104.30 -65.44
CA PRO A 17 -73.81 -105.33 -65.84
C PRO A 17 -74.05 -106.82 -66.54
N CYS A 18 -73.04 -107.78 -66.79
CA CYS A 18 -73.12 -109.22 -67.44
C CYS A 18 -71.91 -110.36 -67.38
N PRO A 19 -71.98 -111.71 -67.84
CA PRO A 19 -71.01 -112.92 -67.66
C PRO A 19 -70.69 -114.10 -68.79
N PHE A 20 -69.72 -115.11 -68.67
CA PHE A 20 -69.48 -116.40 -69.56
C PHE A 20 -68.37 -117.57 -69.20
N PRO A 21 -68.26 -118.85 -69.79
CA PRO A 21 -67.30 -120.05 -69.50
C PRO A 21 -66.60 -120.97 -70.66
N GLY A 22 -65.87 -122.14 -70.40
CA GLY A 22 -65.30 -123.21 -71.40
C GLY A 22 -64.23 -124.38 -71.02
N GLU A 23 -63.99 -125.52 -71.81
CA GLU A 23 -63.20 -126.84 -71.52
C GLU A 23 -62.14 -127.57 -72.56
N LEU A 24 -61.43 -128.75 -72.24
CA LEU A 24 -60.10 -129.52 -72.55
C LEU A 24 -58.85 -128.81 -72.08
N PHE A 25 -58.10 -129.41 -71.15
CA PHE A 25 -57.53 -128.59 -70.11
C PHE A 25 -56.00 -128.65 -70.05
N VAL A 26 -55.41 -127.45 -69.95
CA VAL A 26 -54.10 -127.23 -69.37
C VAL A 26 -54.25 -126.20 -68.25
N LEU A 27 -53.77 -126.49 -67.04
CA LEU A 27 -53.83 -125.61 -65.87
C LEU A 27 -52.49 -124.88 -65.69
N VAL A 28 -52.53 -123.58 -65.38
CA VAL A 28 -51.35 -122.81 -64.98
C VAL A 28 -51.60 -122.18 -63.61
N THR A 29 -50.66 -122.38 -62.69
CA THR A 29 -50.77 -121.99 -61.26
C THR A 29 -49.49 -121.31 -60.76
N ARG A 30 -49.52 -120.76 -59.54
CA ARG A 30 -48.37 -120.11 -58.88
C ARG A 30 -47.74 -121.03 -57.83
N SER A 31 -46.41 -121.04 -57.71
CA SER A 31 -45.68 -121.81 -56.70
C SER A 31 -45.97 -121.35 -55.26
N ASP A 32 -46.17 -120.04 -55.08
CA ASP A 32 -46.31 -119.38 -53.78
C ASP A 32 -47.67 -119.57 -53.10
N THR A 33 -48.70 -119.97 -53.87
CA THR A 33 -50.10 -119.97 -53.43
C THR A 33 -50.94 -121.10 -54.02
N GLY A 34 -50.43 -121.87 -54.99
CA GLY A 34 -51.21 -122.82 -55.79
C GLY A 34 -52.30 -122.17 -56.66
N ALA A 35 -52.42 -120.84 -56.64
CA ALA A 35 -53.54 -120.13 -57.25
C ALA A 35 -53.41 -120.07 -58.77
N ALA A 36 -54.56 -120.15 -59.44
CA ALA A 36 -54.72 -120.01 -60.88
C ALA A 36 -54.05 -118.75 -61.46
N VAL A 37 -53.21 -118.92 -62.48
CA VAL A 37 -52.69 -117.83 -63.30
C VAL A 37 -53.64 -117.60 -64.46
N VAL A 38 -54.49 -116.59 -64.35
CA VAL A 38 -55.46 -116.20 -65.38
C VAL A 38 -54.74 -115.43 -66.51
N GLY A 39 -55.11 -115.70 -67.77
CA GLY A 39 -54.57 -115.02 -68.95
C GLY A 39 -53.17 -115.45 -69.38
N ALA A 40 -52.60 -116.51 -68.81
CA ALA A 40 -51.39 -117.14 -69.34
C ALA A 40 -51.71 -117.76 -70.71
N GLN A 41 -50.89 -117.52 -71.73
CA GLN A 41 -51.10 -118.07 -73.07
C GLN A 41 -50.49 -119.46 -73.12
N VAL A 42 -51.36 -120.48 -73.12
CA VAL A 42 -50.99 -121.87 -73.38
C VAL A 42 -51.05 -122.10 -74.88
N ALA A 43 -50.02 -122.72 -75.46
CA ALA A 43 -50.03 -123.20 -76.84
C ALA A 43 -49.89 -124.72 -76.90
N LEU A 44 -50.63 -125.33 -77.84
CA LEU A 44 -50.55 -126.76 -78.16
C LEU A 44 -49.98 -126.95 -79.56
N ALA A 45 -49.02 -127.88 -79.70
CA ALA A 45 -48.48 -128.29 -80.99
C ALA A 45 -48.53 -129.82 -81.13
N GLY A 46 -49.12 -130.33 -82.22
CA GLY A 46 -49.16 -131.78 -82.51
C GLY A 46 -50.43 -132.32 -83.22
N GLY A 47 -51.49 -131.52 -83.34
CA GLY A 47 -52.73 -131.92 -84.01
C GLY A 47 -53.48 -130.75 -84.66
N PRO A 48 -54.61 -131.00 -85.36
CA PRO A 48 -55.31 -130.00 -86.19
C PRO A 48 -55.96 -128.87 -85.38
N THR A 49 -56.19 -129.06 -84.08
CA THR A 49 -56.68 -128.02 -83.16
C THR A 49 -55.55 -127.08 -82.73
N ALA A 50 -54.84 -126.49 -83.70
CA ALA A 50 -53.68 -125.63 -83.46
C ALA A 50 -54.10 -124.19 -83.07
N GLY A 51 -53.49 -123.65 -82.01
CA GLY A 51 -53.68 -122.27 -81.58
C GLY A 51 -53.36 -122.07 -80.10
N ALA A 52 -52.86 -120.87 -79.75
CA ALA A 52 -52.72 -120.49 -78.35
C ALA A 52 -54.08 -120.09 -77.76
N LYS A 53 -54.31 -120.40 -76.48
CA LYS A 53 -55.48 -119.94 -75.72
C LYS A 53 -55.04 -119.36 -74.38
N PRO A 54 -55.65 -118.24 -73.95
CA PRO A 54 -55.50 -117.77 -72.58
C PRO A 54 -56.13 -118.78 -71.61
N THR A 55 -55.49 -118.98 -70.47
CA THR A 55 -56.12 -119.60 -69.31
C THR A 55 -57.30 -118.76 -68.82
N ASN A 56 -58.41 -119.43 -68.51
CA ASN A 56 -59.65 -118.84 -68.02
C ASN A 56 -59.53 -118.42 -66.53
N GLY A 57 -60.65 -117.99 -65.92
CA GLY A 57 -60.69 -117.54 -64.53
C GLY A 57 -60.31 -118.57 -63.46
N VAL A 58 -60.24 -119.87 -63.78
CA VAL A 58 -59.71 -120.93 -62.91
C VAL A 58 -58.32 -121.41 -63.36
N GLY A 59 -57.62 -120.63 -64.19
CA GLY A 59 -56.27 -120.93 -64.62
C GLY A 59 -56.18 -121.99 -65.71
N SER A 60 -57.29 -122.39 -66.33
CA SER A 60 -57.31 -123.45 -67.32
C SER A 60 -57.51 -122.96 -68.76
N ALA A 61 -56.63 -123.35 -69.68
CA ALA A 61 -56.81 -123.17 -71.11
C ALA A 61 -57.57 -124.37 -71.68
N ALA A 62 -58.62 -124.08 -72.45
CA ALA A 62 -59.71 -124.99 -72.78
C ALA A 62 -59.87 -125.23 -74.30
N TYR A 63 -59.64 -126.44 -74.80
CA TYR A 63 -59.77 -126.84 -76.21
C TYR A 63 -60.93 -127.79 -76.53
N GLN A 64 -62.10 -127.28 -76.91
CA GLN A 64 -63.18 -128.14 -77.43
C GLN A 64 -63.90 -127.57 -78.67
N PRO A 65 -64.32 -128.44 -79.62
CA PRO A 65 -63.94 -129.85 -79.73
C PRO A 65 -62.44 -130.01 -80.05
N CYS A 66 -61.74 -130.90 -79.35
CA CYS A 66 -60.35 -131.27 -79.67
C CYS A 66 -60.32 -132.58 -80.47
N ALA A 67 -59.38 -132.67 -81.40
CA ALA A 67 -59.08 -133.92 -82.07
C ALA A 67 -58.22 -134.84 -81.19
N GLN A 68 -58.32 -136.15 -81.42
CA GLN A 68 -57.44 -137.15 -80.81
C GLN A 68 -56.01 -137.01 -81.35
N GLY A 69 -55.01 -137.01 -80.46
CA GLY A 69 -53.61 -136.77 -80.82
C GLY A 69 -52.66 -136.63 -79.62
N GLN A 70 -51.37 -136.46 -79.89
CA GLN A 70 -50.32 -136.12 -78.91
C GLN A 70 -49.93 -134.65 -79.08
N TYR A 71 -49.66 -133.94 -77.98
CA TYR A 71 -49.44 -132.50 -77.97
C TYR A 71 -48.30 -132.08 -77.05
N THR A 72 -47.40 -131.24 -77.54
CA THR A 72 -46.47 -130.45 -76.72
C THR A 72 -47.20 -129.23 -76.17
N VAL A 73 -47.00 -128.97 -74.88
CA VAL A 73 -47.56 -127.81 -74.16
C VAL A 73 -46.46 -126.76 -73.94
N SER A 74 -46.74 -125.50 -74.24
CA SER A 74 -45.89 -124.38 -73.82
C SER A 74 -46.71 -123.24 -73.23
N VAL A 75 -46.13 -122.49 -72.30
CA VAL A 75 -46.81 -121.42 -71.54
C VAL A 75 -46.01 -120.13 -71.66
N SER A 76 -46.70 -119.01 -71.90
CA SER A 76 -46.10 -117.67 -71.85
C SER A 76 -46.97 -116.70 -71.03
N LEU A 77 -46.31 -115.82 -70.27
CA LEU A 77 -46.96 -114.82 -69.44
C LEU A 77 -47.00 -113.47 -70.16
N ALA A 78 -48.19 -112.88 -70.30
CA ALA A 78 -48.34 -111.50 -70.76
C ALA A 78 -47.90 -110.50 -69.68
N ASP A 79 -47.57 -109.27 -70.09
CA ASP A 79 -46.82 -108.23 -69.36
C ASP A 79 -47.07 -108.16 -67.84
N ARG A 80 -48.33 -108.09 -67.40
CA ARG A 80 -48.67 -107.99 -65.97
C ARG A 80 -48.23 -109.19 -65.14
N ASN A 81 -48.27 -110.40 -65.71
CA ASN A 81 -47.83 -111.60 -65.03
C ASN A 81 -46.31 -111.76 -65.15
N ALA A 82 -45.70 -111.40 -66.30
CA ALA A 82 -44.24 -111.43 -66.49
C ALA A 82 -43.46 -110.42 -65.61
N ALA A 83 -44.10 -109.32 -65.20
CA ALA A 83 -43.53 -108.35 -64.25
C ALA A 83 -43.57 -108.81 -62.77
N LEU A 84 -44.30 -109.90 -62.49
CA LEU A 84 -44.53 -110.44 -61.15
C LEU A 84 -43.93 -111.83 -60.95
N TYR A 85 -43.91 -112.67 -62.01
CA TYR A 85 -43.49 -114.06 -61.96
C TYR A 85 -42.54 -114.45 -63.11
N GLU A 86 -41.70 -115.45 -62.83
CA GLU A 86 -40.76 -116.13 -63.71
C GLU A 86 -41.30 -117.54 -64.03
N VAL A 87 -41.09 -118.01 -65.27
CA VAL A 87 -41.63 -119.29 -65.78
C VAL A 87 -40.54 -120.37 -65.74
N PRO A 88 -40.82 -121.63 -65.34
CA PRO A 88 -39.82 -122.69 -65.33
C PRO A 88 -39.31 -123.06 -66.73
N ASP A 89 -38.07 -123.56 -66.79
CA ASP A 89 -37.36 -123.84 -68.04
C ASP A 89 -37.90 -125.04 -68.86
N ALA A 90 -38.86 -125.83 -68.33
CA ALA A 90 -39.41 -127.01 -69.00
C ALA A 90 -40.88 -127.32 -68.64
N VAL A 91 -41.64 -127.86 -69.61
CA VAL A 91 -43.06 -128.25 -69.51
C VAL A 91 -43.28 -129.59 -70.24
N PRO A 92 -44.11 -130.53 -69.72
CA PRO A 92 -44.31 -131.86 -70.33
C PRO A 92 -45.38 -131.92 -71.44
N ASN A 93 -45.39 -133.04 -72.18
CA ASN A 93 -46.31 -133.34 -73.30
C ASN A 93 -47.49 -134.25 -72.88
N VAL A 94 -48.64 -134.15 -73.55
CA VAL A 94 -49.90 -134.85 -73.19
C VAL A 94 -50.72 -135.33 -74.41
N ALA A 95 -51.45 -136.44 -74.25
CA ALA A 95 -52.30 -137.05 -75.29
C ALA A 95 -53.81 -136.88 -75.04
N VAL A 96 -54.62 -136.83 -76.10
CA VAL A 96 -56.08 -136.58 -76.09
C VAL A 96 -56.81 -137.68 -76.87
N THR A 97 -58.02 -138.08 -76.44
CA THR A 97 -58.85 -139.14 -77.06
C THR A 97 -60.30 -138.69 -77.26
N VAL A 98 -60.99 -139.18 -78.30
CA VAL A 98 -62.39 -138.81 -78.61
C VAL A 98 -63.33 -139.14 -77.44
N GLY A 99 -64.23 -138.20 -77.10
CA GLY A 99 -65.25 -138.40 -76.06
C GLY A 99 -64.70 -138.45 -74.63
N GLN A 100 -63.45 -138.05 -74.42
CA GLN A 100 -62.78 -138.00 -73.11
C GLN A 100 -62.33 -136.56 -72.80
N GLN A 101 -62.02 -136.31 -71.54
CA GLN A 101 -61.33 -135.10 -71.08
C GLN A 101 -59.91 -135.47 -70.64
N THR A 102 -58.97 -134.53 -70.72
CA THR A 102 -57.58 -134.72 -70.28
C THR A 102 -57.01 -133.41 -69.71
N PHE A 103 -55.95 -133.50 -68.92
CA PHE A 103 -55.42 -132.42 -68.08
C PHE A 103 -53.87 -132.40 -68.12
N CYS A 104 -53.27 -131.23 -67.90
CA CYS A 104 -51.81 -131.01 -67.82
C CYS A 104 -51.54 -129.75 -66.97
N ASP A 105 -50.57 -129.77 -66.05
CA ASP A 105 -50.39 -128.68 -65.07
C ASP A 105 -49.00 -128.02 -65.15
N VAL A 106 -48.95 -126.69 -64.95
CA VAL A 106 -47.73 -125.85 -64.98
C VAL A 106 -47.74 -124.84 -63.82
N VAL A 107 -46.56 -124.45 -63.30
CA VAL A 107 -46.39 -123.64 -62.08
C VAL A 107 -45.40 -122.48 -62.33
N VAL A 108 -45.53 -121.30 -61.68
CA VAL A 108 -44.63 -120.11 -61.86
C VAL A 108 -44.23 -119.40 -60.55
N ASP A 109 -43.07 -118.71 -60.49
CA ASP A 109 -42.37 -118.24 -59.27
C ASP A 109 -42.19 -116.69 -59.14
N PRO A 110 -42.25 -116.06 -57.94
CA PRO A 110 -42.13 -114.59 -57.78
C PRO A 110 -40.73 -113.99 -57.41
N TYR A 111 -40.49 -112.73 -57.80
CA TYR A 111 -39.26 -111.93 -57.55
C TYR A 111 -39.11 -111.36 -56.10
N ALA A 112 -37.94 -110.78 -55.77
CA ALA A 112 -37.55 -110.23 -54.46
C ALA A 112 -37.07 -108.74 -54.50
N SER A 113 -36.73 -108.13 -53.35
CA SER A 113 -36.16 -106.77 -53.25
C SER A 113 -35.27 -106.50 -52.02
N LEU A 114 -34.53 -105.38 -52.02
CA LEU A 114 -33.59 -104.97 -50.95
C LEU A 114 -33.64 -103.45 -50.66
N VAL A 115 -33.59 -103.06 -49.37
CA VAL A 115 -33.42 -101.67 -48.89
C VAL A 115 -32.11 -101.52 -48.12
N VAL A 116 -31.41 -100.40 -48.27
CA VAL A 116 -30.22 -100.04 -47.47
C VAL A 116 -30.42 -98.67 -46.80
N GLU A 117 -29.93 -98.51 -45.58
CA GLU A 117 -30.10 -97.31 -44.73
C GLU A 117 -28.79 -96.92 -44.01
N LEU A 118 -28.44 -95.64 -44.07
CA LEU A 118 -27.19 -95.08 -43.53
C LEU A 118 -27.48 -94.01 -42.48
N LEU A 119 -26.89 -94.14 -41.29
CA LEU A 119 -27.11 -93.24 -40.15
C LEU A 119 -25.78 -92.74 -39.55
N ARG A 120 -25.82 -91.63 -38.82
CA ARG A 120 -24.72 -91.11 -38.03
C ARG A 120 -24.57 -91.94 -36.74
N SER A 121 -23.34 -92.31 -36.40
CA SER A 121 -23.03 -93.15 -35.25
C SER A 121 -23.40 -92.53 -33.89
N THR A 122 -23.24 -91.21 -33.74
CA THR A 122 -23.39 -90.49 -32.45
C THR A 122 -24.85 -90.31 -32.02
N ASP A 123 -25.77 -90.04 -32.95
CA ASP A 123 -27.17 -89.71 -32.65
C ASP A 123 -28.20 -90.45 -33.52
N ARG A 124 -27.75 -91.35 -34.42
CA ARG A 124 -28.57 -92.09 -35.39
C ARG A 124 -29.37 -91.20 -36.37
N ALA A 125 -28.99 -89.94 -36.55
CA ALA A 125 -29.57 -89.09 -37.59
C ALA A 125 -29.24 -89.64 -39.00
N PRO A 126 -30.13 -89.54 -40.00
CA PRO A 126 -29.87 -90.07 -41.34
C PRO A 126 -28.70 -89.37 -42.06
N VAL A 127 -27.86 -90.15 -42.74
CA VAL A 127 -26.79 -89.62 -43.62
C VAL A 127 -27.25 -89.72 -45.07
N ALA A 128 -27.44 -88.57 -45.70
CA ALA A 128 -27.90 -88.44 -47.08
C ALA A 128 -26.72 -88.23 -48.04
N LYS A 129 -26.95 -88.50 -49.33
CA LYS A 129 -25.97 -88.32 -50.43
C LYS A 129 -24.69 -89.18 -50.33
N ALA A 130 -24.67 -90.18 -49.45
CA ALA A 130 -23.66 -91.23 -49.51
C ALA A 130 -24.06 -92.24 -50.61
N ASP A 131 -23.13 -92.57 -51.51
CA ASP A 131 -23.34 -93.51 -52.61
C ASP A 131 -23.37 -94.95 -52.10
N VAL A 132 -24.31 -95.76 -52.60
CA VAL A 132 -24.47 -97.18 -52.26
C VAL A 132 -24.44 -98.01 -53.54
N VAL A 133 -23.67 -99.10 -53.56
CA VAL A 133 -23.56 -100.04 -54.68
C VAL A 133 -24.05 -101.43 -54.26
N VAL A 134 -24.84 -102.11 -55.10
CA VAL A 134 -25.34 -103.48 -54.83
C VAL A 134 -25.06 -104.42 -56.01
N THR A 135 -24.50 -105.61 -55.74
CA THR A 135 -24.05 -106.59 -56.77
C THR A 135 -24.52 -108.01 -56.46
N GLY A 136 -24.96 -108.79 -57.47
CA GLY A 136 -25.44 -110.18 -57.31
C GLY A 136 -25.70 -110.91 -58.66
N PRO A 137 -26.37 -112.10 -58.65
CA PRO A 137 -26.45 -113.03 -59.79
C PRO A 137 -27.38 -112.58 -60.95
N SER A 138 -27.26 -113.25 -62.11
CA SER A 138 -27.91 -112.86 -63.37
C SER A 138 -28.58 -114.02 -64.13
N ASN A 139 -29.92 -114.06 -64.13
CA ASN A 139 -30.72 -115.11 -64.78
C ASN A 139 -31.45 -114.58 -66.01
N ARG A 140 -30.88 -114.74 -67.23
CA ARG A 140 -31.65 -114.60 -68.48
C ARG A 140 -30.96 -115.30 -69.66
N ALA A 141 -31.43 -116.50 -69.99
CA ALA A 141 -30.83 -117.36 -71.02
C ALA A 141 -31.33 -117.05 -72.46
N ALA A 142 -31.06 -115.83 -72.96
CA ALA A 142 -31.19 -115.50 -74.38
C ALA A 142 -30.12 -114.46 -74.77
N ALA A 143 -29.35 -114.75 -75.83
CA ALA A 143 -28.19 -113.97 -76.24
C ALA A 143 -28.56 -112.64 -76.94
N PRO A 144 -27.65 -111.62 -76.98
CA PRO A 144 -26.29 -111.59 -76.43
C PRO A 144 -26.18 -110.99 -75.01
N VAL A 145 -25.11 -111.36 -74.32
CA VAL A 145 -24.87 -111.08 -72.90
C VAL A 145 -24.49 -109.61 -72.64
N ARG A 146 -25.04 -109.03 -71.56
CA ARG A 146 -24.39 -107.97 -70.78
C ARG A 146 -23.99 -108.54 -69.40
N PRO A 147 -22.86 -108.13 -68.82
CA PRO A 147 -22.40 -108.62 -67.52
C PRO A 147 -23.30 -108.15 -66.37
N SER A 148 -23.10 -108.77 -65.19
CA SER A 148 -23.78 -108.51 -63.92
C SER A 148 -23.99 -107.01 -63.64
N SER A 149 -25.25 -106.58 -63.56
CA SER A 149 -25.61 -105.19 -63.33
C SER A 149 -25.52 -104.81 -61.85
N ALA A 150 -24.32 -104.45 -61.41
CA ALA A 150 -24.16 -103.69 -60.18
C ALA A 150 -25.04 -102.42 -60.26
N ARG A 151 -25.89 -102.21 -59.24
CA ARG A 151 -26.79 -101.04 -59.17
C ARG A 151 -26.24 -100.05 -58.15
N THR A 152 -25.75 -98.91 -58.62
CA THR A 152 -25.34 -97.77 -57.79
C THR A 152 -26.48 -96.78 -57.65
N THR A 153 -26.78 -96.32 -56.44
CA THR A 153 -27.75 -95.24 -56.19
C THR A 153 -27.44 -94.55 -54.86
N PRO A 154 -27.38 -93.20 -54.78
CA PRO A 154 -27.14 -92.49 -53.53
C PRO A 154 -28.34 -92.56 -52.58
N THR A 155 -28.05 -92.49 -51.29
CA THR A 155 -29.05 -92.34 -50.23
C THR A 155 -29.82 -91.02 -50.33
N ALA A 156 -31.15 -91.12 -50.23
CA ALA A 156 -32.03 -89.95 -50.19
C ALA A 156 -31.90 -89.20 -48.85
N PHE A 157 -32.62 -88.07 -48.70
CA PHE A 157 -32.60 -87.24 -47.47
C PHE A 157 -33.03 -87.97 -46.19
N ASN A 158 -33.69 -89.12 -46.30
CA ASN A 158 -34.03 -90.00 -45.17
C ASN A 158 -32.97 -91.08 -44.88
N GLY A 159 -31.80 -91.00 -45.52
CA GLY A 159 -30.69 -91.95 -45.39
C GLY A 159 -30.91 -93.30 -46.08
N LYS A 160 -31.96 -93.49 -46.89
CA LYS A 160 -32.33 -94.80 -47.46
C LYS A 160 -32.24 -94.87 -48.99
N VAL A 161 -32.16 -96.10 -49.50
CA VAL A 161 -32.20 -96.48 -50.93
C VAL A 161 -32.87 -97.86 -51.09
N HIS A 162 -33.57 -98.12 -52.21
CA HIS A 162 -34.35 -99.35 -52.45
C HIS A 162 -34.13 -99.91 -53.86
N PHE A 163 -33.93 -101.23 -53.95
CA PHE A 163 -33.66 -102.00 -55.17
C PHE A 163 -34.73 -103.09 -55.36
N PRO A 164 -35.77 -102.84 -56.19
CA PRO A 164 -36.83 -103.80 -56.49
C PRO A 164 -36.48 -104.75 -57.65
N GLN A 165 -37.26 -105.82 -57.79
CA GLN A 165 -37.17 -106.82 -58.87
C GLN A 165 -35.76 -107.39 -59.00
N LEU A 166 -35.34 -108.08 -57.93
CA LEU A 166 -34.12 -108.87 -57.86
C LEU A 166 -34.48 -110.36 -57.86
N SER A 167 -33.63 -111.18 -58.47
CA SER A 167 -33.72 -112.64 -58.32
C SER A 167 -33.36 -113.04 -56.88
N HIS A 168 -33.84 -114.20 -56.44
CA HIS A 168 -33.42 -114.77 -55.16
C HIS A 168 -31.97 -115.26 -55.26
N GLY A 169 -31.18 -115.05 -54.20
CA GLY A 169 -29.73 -115.28 -54.20
C GLY A 169 -28.96 -114.27 -53.35
N ASP A 170 -27.62 -114.38 -53.35
CA ASP A 170 -26.73 -113.57 -52.50
C ASP A 170 -26.26 -112.28 -53.17
N TYR A 171 -26.11 -111.23 -52.36
CA TYR A 171 -25.73 -109.87 -52.78
C TYR A 171 -24.69 -109.24 -51.83
N THR A 172 -23.89 -108.32 -52.36
CA THR A 172 -22.92 -107.48 -51.59
C THR A 172 -23.25 -105.99 -51.73
N VAL A 173 -22.83 -105.20 -50.74
CA VAL A 173 -23.17 -103.77 -50.57
C VAL A 173 -21.95 -102.94 -50.13
N ASP A 174 -21.62 -101.89 -50.89
CA ASP A 174 -20.55 -100.91 -50.60
C ASP A 174 -21.10 -99.49 -50.37
N VAL A 175 -20.36 -98.65 -49.63
CA VAL A 175 -20.76 -97.28 -49.23
C VAL A 175 -19.60 -96.28 -49.28
N THR A 176 -19.84 -95.09 -49.85
CA THR A 176 -18.92 -93.94 -49.81
C THR A 176 -19.56 -92.73 -49.10
N PRO A 177 -19.02 -92.25 -47.95
CA PRO A 177 -19.64 -91.18 -47.16
C PRO A 177 -19.15 -89.75 -47.47
N PRO A 178 -19.84 -88.70 -46.97
CA PRO A 178 -19.39 -87.31 -47.01
C PRO A 178 -18.11 -87.04 -46.19
N ALA A 179 -17.39 -85.95 -46.54
CA ALA A 179 -16.06 -85.63 -46.03
C ALA A 179 -15.99 -85.27 -44.52
N GLU A 180 -17.12 -84.91 -43.92
CA GLU A 180 -17.26 -84.70 -42.47
C GLU A 180 -17.37 -86.00 -41.66
N TYR A 181 -17.38 -87.17 -42.31
CA TYR A 181 -17.44 -88.51 -41.69
C TYR A 181 -16.28 -89.43 -42.15
N VAL A 182 -15.99 -90.46 -41.35
CA VAL A 182 -15.02 -91.52 -41.68
C VAL A 182 -15.70 -92.69 -42.43
N ALA A 183 -14.96 -93.34 -43.33
CA ALA A 183 -15.41 -94.48 -44.12
C ALA A 183 -15.58 -95.78 -43.32
N VAL A 184 -16.39 -96.71 -43.84
CA VAL A 184 -16.70 -98.03 -43.26
C VAL A 184 -16.61 -99.14 -44.31
N ALA A 185 -16.56 -100.40 -43.86
CA ALA A 185 -16.33 -101.56 -44.71
C ALA A 185 -17.60 -102.12 -45.40
N GLN A 186 -17.37 -102.89 -46.48
CA GLN A 186 -18.37 -103.61 -47.26
C GLN A 186 -19.23 -104.58 -46.41
N SER A 187 -20.46 -104.84 -46.84
CA SER A 187 -21.43 -105.73 -46.18
C SER A 187 -22.13 -106.68 -47.17
N ALA A 188 -22.79 -107.74 -46.69
CA ALA A 188 -23.44 -108.77 -47.51
C ALA A 188 -24.87 -109.09 -47.05
N VAL A 189 -25.73 -109.57 -47.96
CA VAL A 189 -27.15 -109.86 -47.71
C VAL A 189 -27.72 -110.89 -48.70
N THR A 190 -28.57 -111.81 -48.24
CA THR A 190 -29.23 -112.85 -49.05
C THR A 190 -30.72 -112.53 -49.28
N LEU A 191 -31.22 -112.71 -50.50
CA LEU A 191 -32.61 -112.46 -50.87
C LEU A 191 -33.40 -113.74 -51.16
N VAL A 192 -34.64 -113.80 -50.68
CA VAL A 192 -35.56 -114.95 -50.77
C VAL A 192 -36.73 -114.60 -51.69
N ARG A 193 -37.23 -115.59 -52.45
CA ARG A 193 -38.38 -115.44 -53.38
C ARG A 193 -39.56 -114.73 -52.70
N GLY A 194 -40.11 -113.71 -53.35
CA GLY A 194 -41.25 -112.93 -52.84
C GLY A 194 -40.96 -111.97 -51.68
N GLN A 195 -39.74 -111.86 -51.15
CA GLN A 195 -39.44 -111.09 -49.94
C GLN A 195 -38.63 -109.81 -50.18
N GLN A 196 -38.79 -108.84 -49.28
CA GLN A 196 -37.97 -107.63 -49.17
C GLN A 196 -37.05 -107.72 -47.95
N GLN A 197 -35.76 -107.43 -48.11
CA GLN A 197 -34.78 -107.33 -47.01
C GLN A 197 -34.35 -105.87 -46.72
N VAL A 198 -33.76 -105.63 -45.55
CA VAL A 198 -33.30 -104.30 -45.10
C VAL A 198 -31.93 -104.40 -44.42
N LEU A 199 -30.98 -103.51 -44.77
CA LEU A 199 -29.63 -103.42 -44.20
C LEU A 199 -29.37 -102.01 -43.61
N GLN A 200 -28.69 -101.91 -42.47
CA GLN A 200 -28.37 -100.64 -41.78
C GLN A 200 -26.87 -100.50 -41.46
N LEU A 201 -26.29 -99.30 -41.66
CA LEU A 201 -24.86 -99.00 -41.43
C LEU A 201 -24.66 -97.61 -40.74
N LEU A 202 -23.51 -97.39 -40.08
CA LEU A 202 -23.26 -96.24 -39.18
C LEU A 202 -21.93 -95.50 -39.45
N LEU A 203 -21.89 -94.15 -39.35
CA LEU A 203 -20.74 -93.31 -39.73
C LEU A 203 -20.28 -92.28 -38.64
N PRO A 204 -18.97 -92.09 -38.33
CA PRO A 204 -18.49 -91.18 -37.25
C PRO A 204 -17.75 -89.88 -37.71
N PRO A 205 -17.74 -88.77 -36.93
CA PRO A 205 -17.19 -87.45 -37.32
C PRO A 205 -15.84 -87.02 -36.67
N LYS A 206 -15.24 -85.91 -37.14
CA LYS A 206 -13.93 -85.33 -36.71
C LYS A 206 -13.96 -84.34 -35.50
N PRO A 207 -12.82 -84.08 -34.80
CA PRO A 207 -12.73 -83.30 -33.53
C PRO A 207 -12.28 -81.80 -33.58
N SER A 208 -12.13 -81.14 -32.42
CA SER A 208 -11.68 -79.73 -32.26
C SER A 208 -10.86 -79.42 -30.97
N LEU A 209 -10.22 -78.24 -30.93
CA LEU A 209 -9.33 -77.76 -29.85
C LEU A 209 -9.56 -76.27 -29.50
N HIS A 210 -9.61 -75.92 -28.22
CA HIS A 210 -9.75 -74.55 -27.69
C HIS A 210 -8.58 -74.18 -26.76
N VAL A 211 -8.13 -72.92 -26.81
CA VAL A 211 -7.01 -72.40 -26.00
C VAL A 211 -7.37 -71.04 -25.40
N THR A 212 -7.38 -70.92 -24.06
CA THR A 212 -7.55 -69.63 -23.37
C THR A 212 -6.20 -69.01 -23.03
N VAL A 213 -6.05 -67.70 -23.17
CA VAL A 213 -4.90 -66.96 -22.62
C VAL A 213 -5.35 -66.11 -21.43
N LYS A 214 -4.63 -66.20 -20.30
CA LYS A 214 -4.93 -65.52 -19.03
C LYS A 214 -3.68 -64.85 -18.45
N ARG A 215 -3.86 -63.88 -17.56
CA ARG A 215 -2.79 -63.34 -16.72
C ARG A 215 -2.49 -64.29 -15.56
N ASN A 216 -1.21 -64.49 -15.25
CA ASN A 216 -0.77 -65.30 -14.11
C ASN A 216 -1.32 -64.75 -12.76
N ASP A 217 -1.26 -63.42 -12.59
CA ASP A 217 -1.56 -62.72 -11.33
C ASP A 217 -3.05 -62.67 -10.95
N THR A 218 -3.92 -62.50 -11.93
CA THR A 218 -5.35 -62.17 -11.75
C THR A 218 -6.27 -63.20 -12.39
N GLN A 219 -5.73 -64.16 -13.16
CA GLN A 219 -6.46 -65.14 -13.97
C GLN A 219 -7.45 -64.52 -14.99
N ALA A 220 -7.43 -63.20 -15.16
CA ALA A 220 -8.22 -62.48 -16.15
C ALA A 220 -7.71 -62.79 -17.57
N VAL A 221 -8.65 -62.94 -18.51
CA VAL A 221 -8.35 -63.30 -19.90
C VAL A 221 -7.61 -62.19 -20.65
N VAL A 222 -6.68 -62.56 -21.52
CA VAL A 222 -5.91 -61.63 -22.36
C VAL A 222 -6.37 -61.78 -23.81
N ALA A 223 -7.30 -60.93 -24.20
CA ALA A 223 -7.84 -60.87 -25.56
C ALA A 223 -6.78 -60.49 -26.61
N GLY A 224 -6.95 -60.91 -27.86
CA GLY A 224 -6.08 -60.53 -28.98
C GLY A 224 -4.72 -61.22 -29.05
N VAL A 225 -4.38 -62.11 -28.11
CA VAL A 225 -3.15 -62.90 -28.19
C VAL A 225 -3.30 -64.00 -29.25
N LYS A 226 -2.27 -64.17 -30.08
CA LYS A 226 -2.28 -65.16 -31.16
C LYS A 226 -1.72 -66.50 -30.68
N VAL A 227 -2.47 -67.57 -30.94
CA VAL A 227 -2.15 -68.96 -30.57
C VAL A 227 -1.76 -69.74 -31.84
N ARG A 228 -0.71 -70.56 -31.71
CA ARG A 228 -0.28 -71.54 -32.72
C ARG A 228 -0.38 -72.95 -32.16
N SER A 229 -0.94 -73.86 -32.96
CA SER A 229 -1.01 -75.31 -32.71
C SER A 229 -0.30 -76.05 -33.85
N ILE A 230 0.49 -77.07 -33.54
CA ILE A 230 1.17 -77.91 -34.53
C ILE A 230 0.91 -79.39 -34.22
N VAL A 231 0.48 -80.16 -35.23
CA VAL A 231 0.31 -81.63 -35.18
C VAL A 231 0.80 -82.25 -36.48
N ASN A 232 1.64 -83.29 -36.42
CA ASN A 232 2.19 -84.01 -37.60
C ASN A 232 2.78 -83.09 -38.70
N GLY A 233 3.36 -81.94 -38.32
CA GLY A 233 3.89 -80.92 -39.24
C GLY A 233 2.86 -79.93 -39.78
N HIS A 234 1.56 -80.21 -39.67
CA HIS A 234 0.50 -79.27 -40.00
C HIS A 234 0.38 -78.20 -38.90
N THR A 235 0.40 -76.93 -39.30
CA THR A 235 0.26 -75.79 -38.40
C THR A 235 -1.12 -75.16 -38.57
N LEU A 236 -1.80 -74.91 -37.45
CA LEU A 236 -3.05 -74.15 -37.38
C LEU A 236 -2.85 -72.97 -36.43
N GLU A 237 -3.42 -71.82 -36.76
CA GLU A 237 -3.31 -70.59 -35.96
C GLU A 237 -4.69 -69.97 -35.74
N ALA A 238 -4.92 -69.45 -34.54
CA ALA A 238 -6.12 -68.72 -34.19
C ALA A 238 -5.79 -67.61 -33.18
N THR A 239 -6.48 -66.47 -33.28
CA THR A 239 -6.32 -65.36 -32.32
C THR A 239 -7.43 -65.42 -31.28
N GLY A 240 -7.10 -65.23 -30.00
CA GLY A 240 -8.07 -65.17 -28.92
C GLY A 240 -9.05 -64.00 -29.11
N GLY A 241 -10.35 -64.29 -29.02
CA GLY A 241 -11.40 -63.27 -29.14
C GLY A 241 -11.46 -62.31 -27.95
N GLY A 242 -12.55 -61.54 -27.84
CA GLY A 242 -12.82 -60.73 -26.65
C GLY A 242 -13.05 -61.55 -25.36
N ASP A 243 -13.27 -62.86 -25.51
CA ASP A 243 -13.31 -63.86 -24.45
C ASP A 243 -11.92 -64.44 -24.09
N GLY A 244 -10.87 -64.07 -24.83
CA GLY A 244 -9.52 -64.62 -24.70
C GLY A 244 -9.36 -66.07 -25.16
N VAL A 245 -10.34 -66.64 -25.85
CA VAL A 245 -10.32 -68.04 -26.32
C VAL A 245 -10.05 -68.10 -27.82
N ALA A 246 -8.95 -68.73 -28.21
CA ALA A 246 -8.67 -69.13 -29.58
C ALA A 246 -9.28 -70.51 -29.84
N ARG A 247 -9.98 -70.68 -30.98
CA ARG A 247 -10.70 -71.92 -31.33
C ARG A 247 -10.18 -72.50 -32.64
N LEU A 248 -10.00 -73.81 -32.69
CA LEU A 248 -9.37 -74.57 -33.76
C LEU A 248 -10.27 -75.78 -34.10
N ASP A 249 -11.12 -75.63 -35.11
CA ASP A 249 -12.13 -76.63 -35.49
C ASP A 249 -11.66 -77.59 -36.59
N ARG A 250 -12.14 -78.84 -36.56
CA ARG A 250 -11.83 -79.91 -37.52
C ARG A 250 -10.33 -80.22 -37.56
N VAL A 251 -9.72 -80.38 -36.40
CA VAL A 251 -8.34 -80.85 -36.28
C VAL A 251 -8.26 -82.34 -36.62
N GLU A 252 -7.11 -82.80 -37.10
CA GLU A 252 -6.82 -84.23 -37.19
C GLU A 252 -6.53 -84.78 -35.78
N ALA A 253 -6.98 -86.00 -35.48
CA ALA A 253 -6.75 -86.62 -34.18
C ALA A 253 -5.24 -86.89 -33.94
N GLY A 254 -4.75 -86.57 -32.75
CA GLY A 254 -3.32 -86.67 -32.41
C GLY A 254 -2.86 -85.71 -31.32
N ASN A 255 -1.53 -85.60 -31.16
CA ASN A 255 -0.89 -84.77 -30.15
C ASN A 255 -0.49 -83.40 -30.71
N HIS A 256 -1.02 -82.33 -30.12
CA HIS A 256 -0.78 -80.94 -30.50
C HIS A 256 0.22 -80.24 -29.58
N SER A 257 1.27 -79.62 -30.13
CA SER A 257 2.09 -78.65 -29.38
C SER A 257 1.52 -77.24 -29.53
N VAL A 258 1.33 -76.51 -28.43
CA VAL A 258 0.67 -75.20 -28.40
C VAL A 258 1.61 -74.12 -27.85
N GLY A 259 1.62 -72.93 -28.47
CA GLY A 259 2.40 -71.77 -28.02
C GLY A 259 1.78 -70.43 -28.45
N LEU A 260 2.24 -69.34 -27.82
CA LEU A 260 1.75 -67.98 -28.05
C LEU A 260 2.72 -67.13 -28.89
N MET A 261 2.15 -66.14 -29.58
CA MET A 261 2.89 -65.06 -30.24
C MET A 261 2.39 -63.72 -29.69
N LEU A 262 3.27 -63.00 -28.99
CA LEU A 262 2.99 -61.67 -28.45
C LEU A 262 3.38 -60.56 -29.43
N ASP A 263 2.59 -59.49 -29.49
CA ASP A 263 2.88 -58.29 -30.28
C ASP A 263 3.82 -57.28 -29.54
N PRO A 264 4.32 -56.23 -30.22
CA PRO A 264 5.22 -55.23 -29.61
C PRO A 264 4.64 -54.39 -28.47
N ASP A 265 3.33 -54.43 -28.22
CA ASP A 265 2.66 -53.73 -27.12
C ASP A 265 2.28 -54.70 -25.98
N GLN A 266 1.96 -55.95 -26.32
CA GLN A 266 1.83 -57.05 -25.37
C GLN A 266 3.18 -57.37 -24.69
N THR A 267 4.29 -57.40 -25.44
CA THR A 267 5.65 -57.63 -24.90
C THR A 267 6.20 -56.49 -24.02
N LYS A 268 5.65 -55.27 -24.12
CA LYS A 268 5.92 -54.21 -23.13
C LYS A 268 5.27 -54.54 -21.79
N ARG A 269 4.03 -55.02 -21.82
CA ARG A 269 3.16 -55.18 -20.65
C ARG A 269 3.33 -56.53 -19.94
N TYR A 270 3.70 -57.58 -20.69
CA TYR A 270 3.76 -58.96 -20.23
C TYR A 270 5.07 -59.64 -20.63
N LEU A 271 5.55 -60.50 -19.75
CA LEU A 271 6.60 -61.48 -19.97
C LEU A 271 5.96 -62.84 -20.31
N TRP A 272 6.60 -63.56 -21.22
CA TRP A 272 6.32 -64.96 -21.56
C TRP A 272 7.65 -65.70 -21.51
N ASP A 273 7.73 -66.78 -20.74
CA ASP A 273 8.99 -67.49 -20.45
C ASP A 273 9.46 -68.42 -21.59
N GLY A 274 8.61 -68.64 -22.60
CA GLY A 274 8.89 -69.48 -23.75
C GLY A 274 8.50 -70.95 -23.58
N VAL A 275 7.92 -71.34 -22.45
CA VAL A 275 7.56 -72.75 -22.20
C VAL A 275 6.37 -73.15 -23.08
N ALA A 276 6.65 -73.96 -24.10
CA ALA A 276 5.62 -74.62 -24.88
C ALA A 276 4.84 -75.61 -24.00
N ALA A 277 3.52 -75.58 -24.08
CA ALA A 277 2.68 -76.46 -23.27
C ALA A 277 2.86 -77.94 -23.67
N THR A 278 2.73 -78.83 -22.68
CA THR A 278 2.73 -80.29 -22.88
C THR A 278 1.73 -80.71 -23.97
N PRO A 279 2.05 -81.75 -24.76
CA PRO A 279 1.26 -82.13 -25.93
C PRO A 279 -0.20 -82.43 -25.56
N VAL A 280 -1.13 -81.77 -26.24
CA VAL A 280 -2.58 -81.89 -26.02
C VAL A 280 -3.15 -82.92 -26.98
N LEU A 281 -3.75 -83.98 -26.46
CA LEU A 281 -4.36 -85.05 -27.25
C LEU A 281 -5.78 -84.68 -27.70
N ALA A 282 -6.03 -84.62 -29.01
CA ALA A 282 -7.35 -84.53 -29.60
C ALA A 282 -7.82 -85.92 -30.07
N ASN A 283 -8.97 -86.38 -29.55
CA ASN A 283 -9.60 -87.66 -29.91
C ASN A 283 -10.84 -87.42 -30.78
N ASP A 284 -11.18 -88.37 -31.67
CA ASP A 284 -12.28 -88.24 -32.64
C ASP A 284 -13.62 -87.79 -32.00
N GLY A 285 -14.28 -86.85 -32.68
CA GLY A 285 -15.54 -86.23 -32.24
C GLY A 285 -15.49 -85.38 -30.96
N ALA A 286 -14.35 -85.26 -30.28
CA ALA A 286 -14.23 -84.52 -29.02
C ALA A 286 -13.75 -83.07 -29.20
N THR A 287 -14.05 -82.21 -28.22
CA THR A 287 -13.48 -80.87 -28.07
C THR A 287 -12.58 -80.82 -26.84
N THR A 288 -11.33 -80.41 -27.01
CA THR A 288 -10.33 -80.33 -25.93
C THR A 288 -10.04 -78.88 -25.57
N ALA A 289 -9.72 -78.57 -24.30
CA ALA A 289 -9.46 -77.19 -23.84
C ALA A 289 -8.19 -77.10 -22.97
N ILE A 290 -7.46 -75.99 -23.08
CA ILE A 290 -6.25 -75.69 -22.30
C ILE A 290 -6.12 -74.19 -22.00
N ASP A 291 -5.56 -73.83 -20.85
CA ASP A 291 -5.23 -72.46 -20.45
C ASP A 291 -3.72 -72.18 -20.51
N LEU A 292 -3.33 -70.97 -20.88
CA LEU A 292 -1.93 -70.48 -20.92
C LEU A 292 -1.80 -69.14 -20.16
N LEU A 293 -0.70 -68.95 -19.42
CA LEU A 293 -0.52 -67.83 -18.49
C LEU A 293 0.55 -66.82 -18.95
N LEU A 294 0.30 -65.53 -18.71
CA LEU A 294 1.22 -64.40 -18.97
C LEU A 294 1.56 -63.63 -17.69
N GLU A 295 2.84 -63.33 -17.46
CA GLU A 295 3.27 -62.57 -16.29
C GLU A 295 3.28 -61.05 -16.58
N PRO A 296 2.53 -60.20 -15.88
CA PRO A 296 2.62 -58.76 -16.08
C PRO A 296 3.93 -58.18 -15.52
N LYS A 297 4.51 -57.20 -16.23
CA LYS A 297 5.65 -56.41 -15.73
C LYS A 297 5.25 -55.58 -14.49
N PRO A 298 6.19 -55.31 -13.56
CA PRO A 298 5.92 -54.52 -12.35
C PRO A 298 5.72 -53.02 -12.64
N THR A 299 5.26 -52.30 -11.62
CA THR A 299 5.00 -50.85 -11.66
C THR A 299 5.60 -50.15 -10.42
N LEU A 300 6.34 -49.07 -10.64
CA LEU A 300 6.85 -48.21 -9.56
C LEU A 300 5.93 -46.99 -9.40
N LYS A 301 5.33 -46.82 -8.22
CA LYS A 301 4.57 -45.61 -7.86
C LYS A 301 5.38 -44.77 -6.89
N VAL A 302 5.81 -43.60 -7.35
CA VAL A 302 6.48 -42.61 -6.50
C VAL A 302 5.46 -41.54 -6.09
N THR A 303 5.19 -41.43 -4.79
CA THR A 303 4.41 -40.32 -4.23
C THR A 303 5.34 -39.22 -3.75
N VAL A 304 5.10 -37.98 -4.18
CA VAL A 304 5.82 -36.80 -3.69
C VAL A 304 4.95 -36.10 -2.65
N ARG A 305 5.52 -35.82 -1.47
CA ARG A 305 4.81 -35.21 -0.34
C ARG A 305 5.56 -34.03 0.27
N ASN A 306 4.81 -33.08 0.81
CA ASN A 306 5.31 -32.03 1.68
C ASN A 306 5.67 -32.66 3.04
N GLU A 307 6.89 -32.44 3.53
CA GLU A 307 7.35 -33.01 4.80
C GLU A 307 6.68 -32.40 6.04
N ASP A 308 6.21 -31.14 5.95
CA ASP A 308 5.55 -30.46 7.07
C ASP A 308 4.04 -30.79 7.15
N SER A 309 3.31 -30.73 6.03
CA SER A 309 1.85 -30.92 6.02
C SER A 309 1.40 -32.34 5.66
N ASN A 310 2.31 -33.21 5.22
CA ASN A 310 2.01 -34.55 4.67
C ASN A 310 1.11 -34.52 3.40
N GLU A 311 0.81 -33.35 2.85
CA GLU A 311 0.03 -33.20 1.62
C GLU A 311 0.83 -33.66 0.40
N VAL A 312 0.13 -34.01 -0.68
CA VAL A 312 0.71 -34.49 -1.92
C VAL A 312 1.11 -33.35 -2.85
N VAL A 313 2.31 -33.41 -3.43
CA VAL A 313 2.88 -32.31 -4.24
C VAL A 313 2.82 -32.66 -5.72
N ALA A 314 1.94 -31.96 -6.44
CA ALA A 314 1.79 -32.05 -7.89
C ALA A 314 2.89 -31.30 -8.67
N GLY A 315 3.06 -31.64 -9.96
CA GLY A 315 3.94 -30.88 -10.86
C GLY A 315 5.45 -31.11 -10.66
N VAL A 316 5.84 -32.01 -9.76
CA VAL A 316 7.25 -32.34 -9.50
C VAL A 316 7.71 -33.41 -10.49
N LYS A 317 8.71 -33.10 -11.31
CA LYS A 317 9.36 -34.11 -12.16
C LYS A 317 10.11 -35.11 -11.27
N VAL A 318 9.71 -36.38 -11.33
CA VAL A 318 10.40 -37.49 -10.65
C VAL A 318 11.29 -38.20 -11.66
N ARG A 319 12.54 -38.49 -11.25
CA ARG A 319 13.45 -39.38 -11.96
C ARG A 319 13.47 -40.75 -11.30
N ALA A 320 13.44 -41.80 -12.11
CA ALA A 320 13.63 -43.18 -11.67
C ALA A 320 14.69 -43.86 -12.56
N LEU A 321 15.86 -44.13 -11.99
CA LEU A 321 16.99 -44.76 -12.71
C LEU A 321 17.18 -46.20 -12.25
N LEU A 322 17.08 -47.15 -13.17
CA LEU A 322 17.45 -48.55 -12.94
C LEU A 322 18.97 -48.67 -12.81
N ALA A 323 19.45 -49.43 -11.82
CA ALA A 323 20.88 -49.68 -11.62
C ALA A 323 21.52 -50.29 -12.89
N GLY A 324 22.49 -49.56 -13.47
CA GLY A 324 23.18 -49.96 -14.70
C GLY A 324 22.54 -49.47 -16.02
N ALA A 325 21.39 -48.79 -15.98
CA ALA A 325 20.80 -48.16 -17.16
C ALA A 325 21.52 -46.85 -17.53
N ALA A 326 21.52 -46.51 -18.82
CA ALA A 326 22.22 -45.33 -19.35
C ALA A 326 21.47 -43.99 -19.15
N ALA A 327 20.18 -44.03 -18.83
CA ALA A 327 19.35 -42.83 -18.64
C ALA A 327 18.19 -43.11 -17.65
N PRO A 328 17.74 -42.10 -16.87
CA PRO A 328 16.57 -42.22 -16.01
C PRO A 328 15.26 -42.16 -16.82
N LEU A 329 14.21 -42.76 -16.28
CA LEU A 329 12.83 -42.45 -16.65
C LEU A 329 12.42 -41.14 -15.96
N GLU A 330 11.75 -40.22 -16.67
CA GLU A 330 11.19 -38.98 -16.09
C GLU A 330 9.66 -39.01 -16.15
N LEU A 331 8.98 -38.73 -15.02
CA LEU A 331 7.52 -38.51 -14.98
C LEU A 331 7.16 -37.42 -13.96
N THR A 332 6.37 -36.43 -14.40
CA THR A 332 5.82 -35.37 -13.54
C THR A 332 4.69 -35.91 -12.65
N SER A 333 4.71 -35.56 -11.37
CA SER A 333 3.70 -36.00 -10.41
C SER A 333 2.31 -35.42 -10.72
N SER A 334 1.29 -36.27 -10.63
CA SER A 334 -0.11 -35.91 -10.90
C SER A 334 -0.67 -34.88 -9.89
N ALA A 335 -1.92 -34.44 -10.06
CA ALA A 335 -2.64 -33.65 -9.05
C ALA A 335 -2.73 -34.33 -7.66
N GLN A 336 -2.56 -35.66 -7.60
CA GLN A 336 -2.49 -36.46 -6.37
C GLN A 336 -1.04 -36.69 -5.91
N GLY A 337 -0.07 -35.98 -6.48
CA GLY A 337 1.37 -36.11 -6.21
C GLY A 337 1.97 -37.46 -6.57
N VAL A 338 1.38 -38.24 -7.49
CA VAL A 338 1.88 -39.57 -7.87
C VAL A 338 2.48 -39.56 -9.28
N SER A 339 3.69 -40.11 -9.42
CA SER A 339 4.27 -40.54 -10.70
C SER A 339 4.23 -42.07 -10.76
N SER A 340 3.46 -42.63 -11.71
CA SER A 340 3.34 -44.09 -11.93
C SER A 340 4.17 -44.51 -13.13
N PHE A 341 5.33 -45.14 -12.89
CA PHE A 341 6.15 -45.76 -13.92
C PHE A 341 5.64 -47.18 -14.15
N GLU A 342 4.72 -47.34 -15.09
CA GLU A 342 4.06 -48.62 -15.39
C GLU A 342 4.85 -49.46 -16.42
N PHE A 343 4.75 -50.78 -16.31
CA PHE A 343 5.35 -51.75 -17.24
C PHE A 343 6.89 -51.64 -17.39
N ILE A 344 7.56 -51.29 -16.29
CA ILE A 344 9.02 -51.16 -16.24
C ILE A 344 9.69 -52.52 -15.95
N ASP A 345 10.99 -52.61 -16.17
CA ASP A 345 11.76 -53.81 -15.90
C ASP A 345 12.04 -53.99 -14.40
N ALA A 346 12.21 -55.25 -13.98
CA ALA A 346 12.49 -55.60 -12.58
C ALA A 346 13.94 -55.30 -12.20
N GLY A 347 14.16 -54.80 -10.98
CA GLY A 347 15.49 -54.45 -10.49
C GLY A 347 15.49 -53.32 -9.44
N ASN A 348 16.69 -52.83 -9.12
CA ASN A 348 16.90 -51.78 -8.12
C ASN A 348 16.82 -50.40 -8.78
N TYR A 349 15.91 -49.54 -8.34
CA TYR A 349 15.79 -48.17 -8.83
C TYR A 349 16.25 -47.14 -7.79
N SER A 350 17.03 -46.14 -8.21
CA SER A 350 17.19 -44.90 -7.45
C SER A 350 16.16 -43.86 -7.90
N VAL A 351 15.43 -43.28 -6.96
CA VAL A 351 14.40 -42.26 -7.21
C VAL A 351 14.79 -40.91 -6.62
N GLU A 352 14.68 -39.84 -7.42
CA GLU A 352 14.96 -38.46 -6.99
C GLU A 352 13.94 -37.45 -7.59
N PRO A 353 13.63 -36.34 -6.90
CA PRO A 353 12.84 -35.25 -7.46
C PRO A 353 13.73 -34.23 -8.18
N HIS A 354 13.49 -34.00 -9.47
CA HIS A 354 14.12 -32.94 -10.22
C HIS A 354 13.31 -31.65 -10.09
N LEU A 355 13.72 -30.78 -9.16
CA LEU A 355 13.03 -29.53 -8.87
C LEU A 355 13.40 -28.45 -9.90
N GLU A 356 12.42 -28.09 -10.73
CA GLU A 356 12.49 -27.05 -11.77
C GLU A 356 11.43 -25.96 -11.52
N GLY A 357 11.64 -24.75 -12.07
CA GLY A 357 10.66 -23.64 -12.01
C GLY A 357 10.09 -23.37 -10.60
N GLU A 358 8.76 -23.33 -10.50
CA GLU A 358 8.05 -23.10 -9.24
C GLU A 358 8.34 -24.13 -8.16
N THR A 359 8.48 -25.41 -8.52
CA THR A 359 8.84 -26.46 -7.56
C THR A 359 10.24 -26.23 -6.97
N ARG A 360 11.14 -25.60 -7.73
CA ARG A 360 12.47 -25.20 -7.27
C ARG A 360 12.45 -23.96 -6.36
N LYS A 361 11.48 -23.06 -6.50
CA LYS A 361 11.23 -21.98 -5.51
C LYS A 361 10.69 -22.58 -4.21
N GLN A 362 9.53 -23.23 -4.32
CA GLN A 362 8.69 -23.64 -3.20
C GLN A 362 9.33 -24.74 -2.33
N TYR A 363 10.21 -25.60 -2.88
CA TYR A 363 10.71 -26.77 -2.16
C TYR A 363 12.24 -26.92 -2.18
N ARG A 364 12.76 -27.58 -1.14
CA ARG A 364 14.11 -28.14 -1.03
C ARG A 364 14.02 -29.64 -0.87
N TRP A 365 14.58 -30.39 -1.81
CA TRP A 365 14.93 -31.78 -1.55
C TRP A 365 16.19 -31.84 -0.69
N ARG A 366 16.20 -32.77 0.26
CA ARG A 366 17.38 -33.25 0.98
C ARG A 366 17.21 -34.78 1.05
N PRO A 367 18.20 -35.59 0.67
CA PRO A 367 18.14 -37.02 0.95
C PRO A 367 17.89 -37.24 2.44
N THR A 368 16.85 -37.99 2.78
CA THR A 368 16.59 -38.41 4.15
C THR A 368 17.76 -39.27 4.65
N LEU A 369 18.07 -39.17 5.94
CA LEU A 369 19.08 -39.98 6.60
C LEU A 369 18.40 -40.77 7.74
N PRO A 370 18.51 -42.12 7.78
CA PRO A 370 19.17 -42.98 6.79
C PRO A 370 18.51 -42.91 5.41
N ALA A 371 19.30 -43.14 4.36
CA ALA A 371 18.81 -43.12 2.99
C ALA A 371 17.70 -44.16 2.80
N VAL A 372 16.61 -43.77 2.14
CA VAL A 372 15.54 -44.71 1.75
C VAL A 372 16.17 -45.80 0.88
N ALA A 373 16.00 -47.06 1.30
CA ALA A 373 16.51 -48.20 0.54
C ALA A 373 15.93 -48.15 -0.89
N PRO A 374 16.76 -48.30 -1.94
CA PRO A 374 16.31 -48.15 -3.32
C PRO A 374 15.18 -49.15 -3.61
N PRO A 375 14.01 -48.73 -4.12
CA PRO A 375 12.91 -49.64 -4.42
C PRO A 375 13.36 -50.78 -5.34
N VAL A 376 13.24 -52.00 -4.83
CA VAL A 376 13.53 -53.25 -5.54
C VAL A 376 12.22 -53.75 -6.15
N LEU A 377 12.09 -53.68 -7.47
CA LEU A 377 10.93 -54.22 -8.16
C LEU A 377 11.11 -55.71 -8.44
N PRO A 378 10.21 -56.59 -7.96
CA PRO A 378 10.28 -58.02 -8.21
C PRO A 378 9.87 -58.35 -9.66
N ARG A 379 10.08 -59.59 -10.07
CA ARG A 379 10.04 -60.01 -11.49
C ARG A 379 8.66 -59.86 -12.16
N SER A 380 7.56 -59.93 -11.40
CA SER A 380 6.20 -59.86 -11.94
C SER A 380 5.22 -59.15 -11.01
N GLY A 381 4.21 -58.50 -11.61
CA GLY A 381 2.94 -58.04 -11.03
C GLY A 381 2.93 -56.97 -9.94
N ALA A 382 4.01 -56.79 -9.16
CA ALA A 382 3.97 -55.95 -7.98
C ALA A 382 3.92 -54.45 -8.31
N VAL A 383 3.09 -53.73 -7.54
CA VAL A 383 3.14 -52.27 -7.44
C VAL A 383 4.04 -51.91 -6.26
N VAL A 384 5.26 -51.45 -6.53
CA VAL A 384 6.20 -51.00 -5.49
C VAL A 384 6.00 -49.51 -5.24
N GLY A 385 5.79 -49.14 -3.97
CA GLY A 385 5.63 -47.76 -3.54
C GLY A 385 6.94 -47.15 -3.05
N ALA A 386 7.24 -45.93 -3.48
CA ALA A 386 8.27 -45.07 -2.89
C ALA A 386 7.66 -43.71 -2.52
N THR A 387 8.18 -43.05 -1.47
CA THR A 387 7.75 -41.70 -1.10
C THR A 387 8.94 -40.76 -1.06
N LEU A 388 8.84 -39.64 -1.80
CA LEU A 388 9.80 -38.55 -1.81
C LEU A 388 9.25 -37.41 -0.95
N TRP A 389 9.96 -37.07 0.11
CA TRP A 389 9.63 -35.95 0.99
C TRP A 389 10.35 -34.68 0.53
N LEU A 390 9.59 -33.59 0.44
CA LEU A 390 10.06 -32.27 0.06
C LEU A 390 9.86 -31.30 1.22
N LYS A 391 10.93 -30.62 1.64
CA LYS A 391 10.86 -29.56 2.64
C LYS A 391 10.34 -28.27 1.98
N PRO A 392 9.20 -27.71 2.39
CA PRO A 392 8.72 -26.45 1.85
C PRO A 392 9.63 -25.31 2.33
N ARG A 393 9.84 -24.31 1.48
CA ARG A 393 10.54 -23.07 1.83
C ARG A 393 9.51 -21.98 2.14
N LYS A 394 9.70 -21.32 3.28
CA LYS A 394 8.92 -20.15 3.68
C LYS A 394 9.84 -18.94 3.68
N LEU A 395 9.41 -17.87 3.04
CA LEU A 395 9.87 -16.50 3.30
C LEU A 395 8.65 -15.60 3.16
N GLU A 396 8.25 -15.01 4.28
CA GLU A 396 7.01 -14.26 4.38
C GLU A 396 7.24 -13.07 5.32
N LEU A 397 6.99 -11.86 4.83
CA LEU A 397 7.00 -10.66 5.64
C LEU A 397 5.63 -10.54 6.34
N VAL A 398 5.65 -10.53 7.68
CA VAL A 398 4.47 -10.65 8.55
C VAL A 398 3.89 -9.28 8.87
N SER A 399 4.74 -8.41 9.40
CA SER A 399 4.40 -7.04 9.77
C SER A 399 5.66 -6.18 9.80
N VAL A 400 5.45 -4.87 9.74
CA VAL A 400 6.44 -3.82 9.97
C VAL A 400 5.71 -2.77 10.81
N ASP A 401 6.40 -2.07 11.70
CA ASP A 401 5.82 -0.90 12.39
C ASP A 401 5.29 0.10 11.34
N ASP A 402 4.08 0.67 11.54
CA ASP A 402 3.44 1.56 10.56
C ASP A 402 4.28 2.82 10.29
N HIS A 403 5.00 3.29 11.30
CA HIS A 403 5.93 4.40 11.27
C HIS A 403 6.87 4.33 12.48
N PHE A 404 7.91 5.17 12.49
CA PHE A 404 8.84 5.37 13.61
C PHE A 404 9.61 6.67 13.42
N ALA A 405 10.39 7.07 14.43
CA ALA A 405 11.35 8.18 14.37
C ALA A 405 12.80 7.66 14.18
N PRO A 406 13.36 7.68 12.95
CA PRO A 406 14.71 7.20 12.67
C PRO A 406 15.79 7.91 13.48
N SER A 407 16.97 7.29 13.62
CA SER A 407 18.08 7.72 14.49
C SER A 407 17.83 7.70 16.00
N VAL A 408 16.57 7.61 16.46
CA VAL A 408 16.19 7.51 17.88
C VAL A 408 15.51 6.17 18.19
N GLU A 409 14.64 5.70 17.29
CA GLU A 409 13.93 4.42 17.40
C GLU A 409 14.41 3.42 16.34
N THR A 410 14.02 2.14 16.51
CA THR A 410 14.16 1.11 15.47
C THR A 410 12.80 0.69 14.92
N LEU A 411 12.73 0.57 13.59
CA LEU A 411 11.67 -0.10 12.86
C LEU A 411 11.82 -1.62 13.06
N ASP A 412 10.80 -2.28 13.62
CA ASP A 412 10.81 -3.71 13.84
C ASP A 412 10.15 -4.44 12.65
N ILE A 413 10.98 -5.13 11.86
CA ILE A 413 10.59 -5.85 10.65
C ILE A 413 10.38 -7.33 11.00
N LYS A 414 9.12 -7.77 11.09
CA LYS A 414 8.73 -9.12 11.53
C LYS A 414 8.51 -10.06 10.33
N TYR A 415 9.12 -11.25 10.34
CA TYR A 415 9.08 -12.19 9.23
C TYR A 415 9.16 -13.66 9.67
N HIS A 416 8.69 -14.55 8.79
CA HIS A 416 8.89 -15.99 8.88
C HIS A 416 9.93 -16.45 7.86
N ILE A 417 10.79 -17.40 8.24
CA ILE A 417 11.77 -18.02 7.35
C ILE A 417 11.92 -19.52 7.62
N LYS A 418 11.93 -20.34 6.57
CA LYS A 418 12.10 -21.80 6.69
C LYS A 418 12.78 -22.41 5.47
N ASN A 419 13.67 -23.38 5.69
CA ASN A 419 14.46 -24.14 4.71
C ASN A 419 15.34 -23.31 3.77
N LEU A 420 15.66 -22.07 4.15
CA LEU A 420 16.51 -21.13 3.40
C LEU A 420 17.95 -21.01 3.94
N SER A 421 18.30 -21.74 5.00
CA SER A 421 19.68 -21.89 5.48
C SER A 421 20.67 -22.23 4.35
N GLY A 422 21.74 -21.42 4.24
CA GLY A 422 22.72 -21.48 3.16
C GLY A 422 22.32 -20.81 1.83
N ARG A 423 21.23 -20.03 1.79
CA ARG A 423 20.85 -19.18 0.64
C ARG A 423 21.06 -17.70 0.94
N THR A 424 21.20 -16.89 -0.10
CA THR A 424 21.20 -15.43 0.04
C THR A 424 19.76 -14.94 0.13
N VAL A 425 19.38 -14.46 1.31
CA VAL A 425 18.17 -13.67 1.54
C VAL A 425 18.61 -12.23 1.70
N LYS A 426 17.92 -11.30 1.03
CA LYS A 426 18.28 -9.89 0.96
C LYS A 426 17.15 -9.05 1.56
N LEU A 427 17.50 -8.15 2.47
CA LEU A 427 16.64 -7.08 2.96
C LEU A 427 16.89 -5.84 2.10
N GLU A 428 15.81 -5.30 1.55
CA GLU A 428 15.83 -4.12 0.70
C GLU A 428 14.73 -3.17 1.18
N ILE A 429 15.03 -1.88 1.26
CA ILE A 429 14.08 -0.84 1.63
C ILE A 429 14.11 0.24 0.55
N THR A 430 12.94 0.64 0.06
CA THR A 430 12.77 1.66 -0.97
C THR A 430 11.92 2.82 -0.45
N GLY A 431 12.23 4.05 -0.83
CA GLY A 431 11.34 5.20 -0.64
C GLY A 431 10.54 5.42 -1.91
N THR A 432 9.22 5.49 -1.85
CA THR A 432 8.35 5.61 -3.05
C THR A 432 8.74 6.82 -3.90
N ASN A 433 9.20 7.89 -3.25
CA ASN A 433 9.59 9.15 -3.87
C ASN A 433 11.11 9.38 -3.90
N TYR A 434 11.93 8.34 -3.62
CA TYR A 434 13.40 8.45 -3.61
C TYR A 434 14.02 8.10 -4.98
N PRO A 435 14.84 8.97 -5.60
CA PRO A 435 15.32 8.78 -6.97
C PRO A 435 16.37 7.66 -7.13
N ASN A 436 17.05 7.24 -6.07
CA ASN A 436 18.20 6.31 -6.14
C ASN A 436 17.96 5.02 -5.33
N ASN A 437 16.76 4.45 -5.47
CA ASN A 437 16.36 3.22 -4.77
C ASN A 437 17.26 2.00 -5.08
N PRO A 438 17.46 1.08 -4.11
CA PRO A 438 16.95 1.10 -2.73
C PRO A 438 17.73 2.04 -1.81
N VAL A 439 17.03 2.68 -0.85
CA VAL A 439 17.66 3.53 0.20
C VAL A 439 18.53 2.71 1.17
N TYR A 440 18.14 1.46 1.42
CA TYR A 440 18.90 0.53 2.25
C TYR A 440 18.86 -0.89 1.66
N SER A 441 19.99 -1.58 1.69
CA SER A 441 20.14 -2.90 1.11
C SER A 441 21.24 -3.71 1.80
N ARG A 442 20.91 -4.91 2.31
CA ARG A 442 21.90 -5.87 2.81
C ARG A 442 21.45 -7.32 2.66
N ASN A 443 22.40 -8.24 2.75
CA ASN A 443 22.08 -9.65 2.99
C ASN A 443 21.72 -9.87 4.46
N LEU A 444 20.88 -10.86 4.73
CA LEU A 444 20.68 -11.39 6.07
C LEU A 444 21.91 -12.19 6.51
N SER A 445 22.29 -12.07 7.78
CA SER A 445 23.31 -12.88 8.46
C SER A 445 22.90 -14.36 8.54
N ASP A 446 23.78 -15.23 9.03
CA ASP A 446 23.42 -16.65 9.23
C ASP A 446 22.33 -16.80 10.31
N ALA A 447 22.46 -16.13 11.46
CA ALA A 447 21.46 -16.18 12.55
C ALA A 447 20.07 -15.64 12.13
N GLU A 448 20.03 -14.63 11.25
CA GLU A 448 18.77 -14.16 10.65
C GLU A 448 18.19 -15.19 9.65
N ARG A 449 19.03 -16.00 9.00
CA ARG A 449 18.61 -17.03 8.02
C ARG A 449 18.27 -18.40 8.62
N ASP A 450 18.57 -18.63 9.90
CA ASP A 450 18.12 -19.83 10.60
C ASP A 450 16.60 -19.95 10.62
N ASP A 451 16.07 -21.17 10.44
CA ASP A 451 14.64 -21.45 10.36
C ASP A 451 13.91 -20.99 11.64
N GLY A 452 12.84 -20.21 11.48
CA GLY A 452 12.02 -19.70 12.58
C GLY A 452 10.85 -18.84 12.09
N ASP A 453 9.76 -18.89 12.84
CA ASP A 453 8.62 -17.99 12.69
C ASP A 453 8.79 -16.76 13.62
N ASP A 454 8.07 -15.67 13.32
CA ASP A 454 8.02 -14.45 14.15
C ASP A 454 9.38 -13.78 14.46
N LYS A 455 10.37 -13.97 13.60
CA LYS A 455 11.70 -13.34 13.73
C LYS A 455 11.61 -11.84 13.45
N ILE A 456 12.41 -11.04 14.16
CA ILE A 456 12.43 -9.57 14.03
C ILE A 456 13.81 -9.12 13.56
N ILE A 457 13.84 -8.18 12.62
CA ILE A 457 15.01 -7.36 12.29
C ILE A 457 14.71 -5.93 12.74
N ALA A 458 15.47 -5.42 13.71
CA ALA A 458 15.44 -4.02 14.08
C ALA A 458 16.33 -3.20 13.12
N TRP A 459 15.86 -2.05 12.66
CA TRP A 459 16.63 -1.11 11.83
C TRP A 459 16.43 0.34 12.28
N ASP A 460 17.52 1.07 12.46
CA ASP A 460 17.59 2.46 12.94
C ASP A 460 17.18 3.52 11.91
N GLY A 461 16.76 3.08 10.71
CA GLY A 461 16.45 3.95 9.57
C GLY A 461 17.67 4.48 8.83
N LYS A 462 18.89 4.02 9.13
CA LYS A 462 20.10 4.51 8.47
C LYS A 462 20.22 3.95 7.06
N ALA A 463 20.29 4.84 6.06
CA ALA A 463 20.45 4.49 4.66
C ALA A 463 21.85 3.95 4.36
N ASN A 464 21.99 3.15 3.30
CA ASN A 464 23.29 2.74 2.76
C ASN A 464 23.35 2.79 1.22
N CYS A 465 22.42 3.50 0.59
CA CYS A 465 22.44 3.74 -0.85
C CYS A 465 23.75 4.44 -1.31
N PRO A 466 24.35 4.02 -2.44
CA PRO A 466 25.63 4.57 -2.90
C PRO A 466 25.52 5.95 -3.56
N ALA A 467 24.30 6.44 -3.81
CA ALA A 467 24.02 7.69 -4.50
C ALA A 467 22.66 8.28 -4.10
N GLY A 468 22.44 9.55 -4.45
CA GLY A 468 21.23 10.32 -4.16
C GLY A 468 21.28 11.04 -2.80
N PRO A 469 20.21 11.79 -2.45
CA PRO A 469 20.19 12.66 -1.26
C PRO A 469 20.42 12.00 0.10
N LEU A 470 20.29 10.67 0.22
CA LEU A 470 20.53 9.92 1.46
C LEU A 470 21.86 9.14 1.47
N ALA A 471 22.73 9.37 0.48
CA ALA A 471 24.08 8.83 0.45
C ALA A 471 24.94 9.36 1.63
N GLY A 472 26.04 8.70 1.94
CA GLY A 472 26.89 9.07 3.09
C GLY A 472 26.41 8.54 4.45
N THR A 473 25.42 7.64 4.46
CA THR A 473 24.82 7.02 5.66
C THR A 473 23.96 7.98 6.51
N LEU A 474 23.23 8.86 5.84
CA LEU A 474 22.15 9.64 6.45
C LEU A 474 20.96 8.74 6.84
N TYR A 475 20.03 9.27 7.63
CA TYR A 475 18.79 8.56 7.99
C TYR A 475 17.69 8.85 6.98
N ILE A 476 16.78 7.90 6.78
CA ILE A 476 15.54 8.17 6.05
C ILE A 476 14.71 9.23 6.79
N ASN A 477 13.92 10.00 6.03
CA ASN A 477 13.16 11.16 6.53
C ASN A 477 11.77 11.23 5.89
N PRO A 478 10.83 12.06 6.39
CA PRO A 478 9.47 12.11 5.82
C PRO A 478 9.41 12.51 4.34
N LYS A 479 10.40 13.27 3.83
CA LYS A 479 10.41 13.83 2.47
C LYS A 479 10.22 12.79 1.38
N TYR A 480 10.73 11.57 1.54
CA TYR A 480 10.59 10.48 0.55
C TYR A 480 9.55 9.40 0.91
N ALA A 481 8.77 9.61 1.97
CA ALA A 481 7.70 8.72 2.39
C ALA A 481 6.59 8.59 1.30
N PRO A 482 5.82 7.50 1.29
CA PRO A 482 5.96 6.31 2.13
C PRO A 482 7.10 5.38 1.65
N TYR A 483 7.62 4.57 2.56
CA TYR A 483 8.71 3.62 2.32
C TYR A 483 8.20 2.18 2.31
N LYS A 484 8.94 1.25 1.68
CA LYS A 484 8.55 -0.16 1.55
C LYS A 484 9.69 -1.08 1.94
N VAL A 485 9.39 -2.07 2.78
CA VAL A 485 10.31 -3.15 3.16
C VAL A 485 10.07 -4.36 2.25
N LYS A 486 11.16 -4.98 1.80
CA LYS A 486 11.16 -6.16 0.93
C LYS A 486 12.19 -7.18 1.40
N LEU A 487 11.77 -8.43 1.57
CA LEU A 487 12.65 -9.58 1.77
C LEU A 487 12.66 -10.43 0.50
N SER A 488 13.80 -10.53 -0.19
CA SER A 488 13.94 -11.19 -1.49
C SER A 488 14.98 -12.33 -1.46
N THR A 489 14.90 -13.26 -2.41
CA THR A 489 15.92 -14.31 -2.62
C THR A 489 16.27 -14.46 -4.09
N ASN A 490 17.48 -14.91 -4.40
CA ASN A 490 17.94 -15.16 -5.77
C ASN A 490 17.28 -16.36 -6.48
N LEU A 491 16.31 -17.03 -5.84
CA LEU A 491 15.51 -18.10 -6.43
C LEU A 491 14.16 -17.57 -6.98
N GLY A 492 13.72 -16.39 -6.54
CA GLY A 492 12.31 -16.00 -6.57
C GLY A 492 11.49 -16.75 -5.52
N HIS A 493 10.42 -16.13 -5.03
CA HIS A 493 9.44 -16.73 -4.12
C HIS A 493 8.14 -15.94 -4.23
N ASP A 494 7.00 -16.63 -4.25
CA ASP A 494 5.69 -15.97 -4.48
C ASP A 494 5.08 -15.42 -3.19
N GLY A 495 5.91 -15.23 -2.16
CA GLY A 495 5.59 -14.64 -0.86
C GLY A 495 6.30 -13.30 -0.59
N VAL A 496 6.98 -12.71 -1.59
CA VAL A 496 7.65 -11.40 -1.49
C VAL A 496 6.60 -10.29 -1.49
N ARG A 497 5.91 -10.14 -0.35
CA ARG A 497 5.11 -8.96 -0.04
C ARG A 497 6.06 -7.79 0.22
N GLU A 498 5.81 -6.67 -0.44
CA GLU A 498 6.33 -5.37 -0.03
C GLU A 498 5.34 -4.82 1.01
N VAL A 499 5.83 -4.54 2.23
CA VAL A 499 5.02 -3.90 3.28
C VAL A 499 5.43 -2.45 3.40
N GLU A 500 4.43 -1.57 3.40
CA GLU A 500 4.61 -0.12 3.45
C GLU A 500 4.68 0.37 4.91
N PHE A 501 5.55 1.36 5.16
CA PHE A 501 5.65 2.09 6.42
C PHE A 501 6.00 3.56 6.13
N LYS A 502 5.88 4.43 7.13
CA LYS A 502 6.02 5.88 6.98
C LYS A 502 7.14 6.42 7.87
N VAL A 503 7.58 7.63 7.56
CA VAL A 503 8.23 8.52 8.53
C VAL A 503 7.45 9.83 8.40
N LEU A 504 7.01 10.41 9.51
CA LEU A 504 6.07 11.54 9.53
C LEU A 504 6.58 12.63 10.47
N TYR A 505 6.25 13.89 10.15
CA TYR A 505 6.37 15.00 11.09
C TYR A 505 5.23 14.94 12.10
N HIS A 506 5.55 15.08 13.38
CA HIS A 506 4.57 15.14 14.47
C HIS A 506 4.10 16.59 14.67
N SER A 507 5.04 17.50 14.91
CA SER A 507 4.77 18.90 15.22
C SER A 507 6.05 19.73 15.11
N VAL A 508 5.93 21.04 15.32
CA VAL A 508 7.07 21.96 15.42
C VAL A 508 7.06 22.73 16.75
N VAL A 509 8.25 23.06 17.24
CA VAL A 509 8.47 23.92 18.41
C VAL A 509 9.17 25.18 17.95
N LEU A 510 8.47 26.32 18.04
CA LEU A 510 9.02 27.65 17.81
C LEU A 510 9.60 28.18 19.13
N GLU A 511 10.90 28.48 19.11
CA GLU A 511 11.69 28.92 20.26
C GLU A 511 12.64 30.07 19.85
N GLN A 512 13.13 30.83 20.83
CA GLN A 512 14.12 31.88 20.55
C GLN A 512 15.45 31.25 20.14
N GLY A 513 16.00 31.66 19.00
CA GLY A 513 17.23 31.09 18.43
C GLY A 513 18.52 31.62 19.04
N THR A 514 19.65 31.19 18.49
CA THR A 514 20.97 31.78 18.79
C THR A 514 21.50 32.56 17.60
N TRP A 515 22.24 33.64 17.85
CA TRP A 515 22.78 34.54 16.82
C TRP A 515 23.93 33.95 15.97
N VAL A 516 24.44 32.78 16.35
CA VAL A 516 25.49 32.00 15.66
C VAL A 516 25.19 30.50 15.83
N PRO A 517 25.67 29.61 14.95
CA PRO A 517 25.32 28.19 14.99
C PRO A 517 26.08 27.37 16.05
N GLY A 518 27.21 27.88 16.53
CA GLY A 518 28.14 27.19 17.42
C GLY A 518 28.61 28.06 18.59
N ALA A 519 29.91 28.02 18.89
CA ALA A 519 30.51 28.85 19.93
C ALA A 519 30.47 30.35 19.57
N ALA A 520 30.53 31.22 20.59
CA ALA A 520 30.64 32.66 20.41
C ALA A 520 31.92 33.02 19.60
N PRO A 521 31.88 34.02 18.69
CA PRO A 521 33.05 34.44 17.94
C PRO A 521 34.19 34.90 18.87
N ALA A 522 35.44 34.52 18.59
CA ALA A 522 36.55 34.84 19.47
C ALA A 522 37.02 36.30 19.28
N ARG A 523 36.93 37.11 20.35
CA ARG A 523 37.29 38.56 20.38
C ARG A 523 38.60 38.94 19.67
N LEU A 524 39.62 38.09 19.70
CA LEU A 524 40.93 38.36 19.09
C LEU A 524 41.08 37.85 17.65
N ALA A 525 40.19 36.96 17.18
CA ALA A 525 40.20 36.45 15.81
C ALA A 525 39.21 37.22 14.93
N ASP A 526 37.98 37.40 15.42
CA ASP A 526 36.86 38.02 14.70
C ASP A 526 36.24 39.17 15.51
N PRO A 527 36.99 40.26 15.81
CA PRO A 527 36.55 41.31 16.74
C PRO A 527 35.21 41.95 16.38
N ILE A 528 34.88 42.08 15.09
CA ILE A 528 33.60 42.65 14.64
C ILE A 528 32.45 41.66 14.86
N LYS A 529 32.62 40.37 14.52
CA LYS A 529 31.60 39.34 14.80
C LYS A 529 31.39 39.19 16.30
N TRP A 530 32.46 39.23 17.09
CA TRP A 530 32.37 39.20 18.55
C TRP A 530 31.59 40.40 19.10
N ALA A 531 31.89 41.63 18.65
CA ALA A 531 31.17 42.82 19.07
C ALA A 531 29.68 42.78 18.68
N GLN A 532 29.35 42.33 17.47
CA GLN A 532 27.96 42.10 17.04
C GLN A 532 27.26 41.07 17.93
N TYR A 533 27.90 39.92 18.18
CA TYR A 533 27.35 38.84 19.01
C TYR A 533 27.08 39.30 20.45
N GLU A 534 28.03 39.97 21.11
CA GLU A 534 27.83 40.43 22.49
C GLU A 534 26.78 41.54 22.60
N LEU A 535 26.78 42.54 21.70
CA LEU A 535 25.75 43.58 21.67
C LEU A 535 24.35 42.97 21.46
N ASN A 536 24.23 41.97 20.59
CA ASN A 536 22.99 41.24 20.38
C ASN A 536 22.58 40.41 21.60
N ARG A 537 23.52 39.72 22.27
CA ARG A 537 23.28 38.96 23.51
C ARG A 537 22.82 39.87 24.65
N LEU A 538 23.31 41.11 24.70
CA LEU A 538 22.96 42.13 25.69
C LEU A 538 21.71 42.96 25.32
N GLY A 539 21.08 42.72 24.17
CA GLY A 539 19.81 43.35 23.78
C GLY A 539 19.91 44.66 22.99
N TYR A 540 21.07 44.99 22.41
CA TYR A 540 21.31 46.27 21.72
C TYR A 540 21.10 46.24 20.19
N PHE A 541 20.72 45.10 19.62
CA PHE A 541 20.34 44.90 18.21
C PHE A 541 21.39 45.43 17.19
N ALA A 542 22.61 44.89 17.26
CA ALA A 542 23.69 45.15 16.29
C ALA A 542 23.49 44.46 14.92
N GLY A 543 22.50 43.56 14.82
CA GLY A 543 22.09 42.91 13.58
C GLY A 543 22.88 41.63 13.25
N PRO A 544 22.78 41.11 12.02
CA PRO A 544 23.44 39.87 11.58
C PRO A 544 24.93 39.80 11.92
N VAL A 545 25.40 38.66 12.45
CA VAL A 545 26.78 38.43 12.92
C VAL A 545 27.74 38.13 11.75
N THR A 546 27.76 39.04 10.79
CA THR A 546 28.49 38.92 9.51
C THR A 546 29.97 39.30 9.62
N GLY A 547 30.35 40.12 10.60
CA GLY A 547 31.67 40.74 10.70
C GLY A 547 31.81 42.04 9.89
N ALA A 548 30.72 42.56 9.32
CA ALA A 548 30.70 43.83 8.60
C ALA A 548 30.33 45.00 9.52
N VAL A 549 30.97 46.16 9.32
CA VAL A 549 30.61 47.40 10.05
C VAL A 549 29.41 48.06 9.38
N THR A 550 28.21 47.78 9.91
CA THR A 550 26.94 48.33 9.42
C THR A 550 26.54 49.60 10.20
N PRO A 551 25.65 50.46 9.65
CA PRO A 551 25.06 51.57 10.41
C PRO A 551 24.29 51.10 11.66
N GLN A 552 23.69 49.91 11.61
CA GLN A 552 23.04 49.27 12.75
C GLN A 552 24.04 48.89 13.85
N LEU A 553 25.21 48.32 13.51
CA LEU A 553 26.28 48.10 14.49
C LEU A 553 26.76 49.43 15.08
N GLN A 554 26.94 50.47 14.27
CA GLN A 554 27.36 51.80 14.77
C GLN A 554 26.34 52.40 15.74
N ARG A 555 25.04 52.29 15.46
CA ARG A 555 23.97 52.69 16.38
C ARG A 555 23.88 51.79 17.62
N ALA A 556 24.12 50.49 17.51
CA ALA A 556 24.16 49.58 18.66
C ALA A 556 25.33 49.88 19.61
N VAL A 557 26.52 50.18 19.07
CA VAL A 557 27.68 50.67 19.83
C VAL A 557 27.36 52.00 20.51
N ALA A 558 26.67 52.91 19.81
CA ALA A 558 26.23 54.19 20.38
C ALA A 558 25.18 54.01 21.49
N ARG A 559 24.17 53.14 21.30
CA ARG A 559 23.18 52.78 22.34
C ARG A 559 23.83 52.15 23.56
N TYR A 560 24.76 51.20 23.37
CA TYR A 560 25.50 50.58 24.46
C TYR A 560 26.29 51.62 25.25
N THR A 561 27.11 52.43 24.57
CA THR A 561 27.90 53.49 25.21
C THR A 561 27.03 54.52 25.92
N TYR A 562 25.87 54.87 25.34
CA TYR A 562 24.95 55.85 25.92
C TYR A 562 24.24 55.30 27.16
N ALA A 563 23.80 54.04 27.14
CA ALA A 563 23.13 53.38 28.27
C ALA A 563 24.08 53.06 29.44
N HIS A 564 25.40 53.08 29.23
CA HIS A 564 26.38 52.54 30.16
C HIS A 564 27.15 53.60 30.95
N GLU A 565 27.10 53.50 32.28
CA GLU A 565 27.83 54.36 33.20
C GLU A 565 29.35 54.31 32.95
N GLY A 566 30.04 55.44 33.03
CA GLY A 566 31.49 55.54 32.84
C GLY A 566 31.99 55.43 31.39
N LEU A 567 31.24 54.84 30.46
CA LEU A 567 31.60 54.85 29.03
C LEU A 567 31.24 56.18 28.33
N TYR A 568 30.20 56.86 28.80
CA TYR A 568 29.80 58.16 28.25
C TYR A 568 30.66 59.29 28.83
N ALA A 569 31.76 59.62 28.16
CA ALA A 569 32.71 60.66 28.55
C ALA A 569 32.19 62.11 28.33
N GLY A 570 31.01 62.43 28.85
CA GLY A 570 30.42 63.77 28.96
C GLY A 570 29.92 64.43 27.66
N GLN A 571 30.62 64.29 26.54
CA GLN A 571 30.33 65.05 25.30
C GLN A 571 30.35 64.26 23.99
N LYS A 572 30.64 62.94 23.99
CA LYS A 572 30.58 62.15 22.75
C LYS A 572 30.26 60.68 22.98
N GLU A 573 29.25 60.19 22.24
CA GLU A 573 29.01 58.75 22.07
C GLU A 573 30.22 58.11 21.36
N ILE A 574 30.75 57.02 21.91
CA ILE A 574 31.65 56.14 21.16
C ILE A 574 30.81 55.50 20.04
N GLN A 575 31.26 55.68 18.81
CA GLN A 575 30.71 55.04 17.60
C GLN A 575 31.70 54.03 16.99
N ASN A 576 32.82 53.80 17.68
CA ASN A 576 33.88 52.89 17.27
C ASN A 576 33.85 51.61 18.11
N HIS A 577 33.46 50.49 17.47
CA HIS A 577 33.45 49.16 18.08
C HIS A 577 34.84 48.66 18.52
N ALA A 578 35.92 49.33 18.13
CA ALA A 578 37.29 49.01 18.50
C ALA A 578 37.89 49.91 19.60
N ASP A 579 37.09 50.76 20.25
CA ASP A 579 37.55 51.54 21.41
C ASP A 579 37.89 50.64 22.61
N ALA A 580 38.99 50.93 23.30
CA ALA A 580 39.54 50.07 24.35
C ALA A 580 38.66 49.99 25.61
N SER A 581 37.95 51.07 25.96
CA SER A 581 37.03 51.10 27.11
C SER A 581 35.74 50.36 26.76
N PHE A 582 35.13 50.70 25.60
CA PHE A 582 33.94 50.02 25.09
C PHE A 582 34.13 48.49 25.01
N VAL A 583 35.23 48.05 24.39
CA VAL A 583 35.58 46.62 24.24
C VAL A 583 35.87 45.93 25.58
N THR A 584 36.22 46.69 26.64
CA THR A 584 36.45 46.12 27.98
C THR A 584 35.12 45.88 28.71
N HIS A 585 34.24 46.88 28.79
CA HIS A 585 32.90 46.72 29.39
C HIS A 585 32.06 45.67 28.65
N LEU A 586 32.08 45.68 27.32
CA LEU A 586 31.36 44.69 26.51
C LEU A 586 31.82 43.25 26.79
N ALA A 587 33.10 43.05 27.14
CA ALA A 587 33.66 41.74 27.46
C ALA A 587 33.39 41.27 28.90
N ASN A 588 33.07 42.17 29.82
CA ASN A 588 32.51 41.80 31.13
C ASN A 588 31.04 41.35 30.98
N GLY A 589 30.34 41.84 29.94
CA GLY A 589 28.91 41.64 29.75
C GLY A 589 28.05 42.62 30.55
N ASP A 590 28.63 43.75 30.96
CA ASP A 590 27.95 44.76 31.76
C ASP A 590 26.81 45.43 30.95
N GLY A 591 25.71 45.82 31.61
CA GLY A 591 24.60 46.56 30.98
C GLY A 591 23.59 45.72 30.18
N ALA A 592 23.41 44.43 30.48
CA ALA A 592 22.44 43.57 29.80
C ALA A 592 20.98 44.09 29.91
N LEU A 593 20.29 44.25 28.77
CA LEU A 593 18.92 44.75 28.70
C LEU A 593 17.88 43.61 28.71
N THR A 594 16.81 43.79 29.48
CA THR A 594 15.60 42.94 29.36
C THR A 594 14.70 43.49 28.26
N TRP A 595 14.94 43.01 27.04
CA TRP A 595 14.21 43.43 25.84
C TRP A 595 12.93 42.62 25.55
N LEU A 596 12.71 41.49 26.23
CA LEU A 596 11.46 40.73 26.15
C LEU A 596 11.01 40.30 27.56
N GLN A 597 9.77 40.62 27.90
CA GLN A 597 9.17 40.28 29.18
C GLN A 597 9.15 38.75 29.39
N GLY A 598 9.80 38.28 30.45
CA GLY A 598 9.96 36.85 30.74
C GLY A 598 11.15 36.18 30.04
N GLY A 599 11.89 36.88 29.17
CA GLY A 599 13.14 36.40 28.56
C GLY A 599 12.99 35.26 27.54
N ALA A 600 11.78 34.99 27.06
CA ALA A 600 11.47 33.97 26.05
C ALA A 600 10.21 34.37 25.27
N LEU A 601 10.00 33.76 24.09
CA LEU A 601 8.79 33.96 23.30
C LEU A 601 7.53 33.58 24.13
N PRO A 602 6.46 34.40 24.13
CA PRO A 602 5.25 34.10 24.89
C PRO A 602 4.57 32.82 24.39
N ALA A 603 3.96 32.07 25.31
CA ALA A 603 3.13 30.93 24.97
C ALA A 603 1.84 31.39 24.28
N GLU A 604 1.31 30.57 23.37
CA GLU A 604 0.05 30.80 22.68
C GLU A 604 -1.08 31.19 23.65
N GLY A 605 -1.81 32.27 23.34
CA GLY A 605 -2.87 32.82 24.20
C GLY A 605 -2.38 33.71 25.36
N THR A 606 -1.07 33.87 25.57
CA THR A 606 -0.49 34.85 26.50
C THR A 606 -0.03 36.12 25.78
N THR A 607 0.34 37.16 26.53
CA THR A 607 0.88 38.42 26.00
C THR A 607 2.17 38.79 26.73
N ALA A 608 3.20 39.20 25.98
CA ALA A 608 4.46 39.71 26.52
C ALA A 608 4.83 41.05 25.87
N ARG A 609 5.54 41.92 26.61
CA ARG A 609 6.12 43.16 26.08
C ARG A 609 7.50 42.90 25.48
N ALA A 610 7.72 43.28 24.22
CA ALA A 610 9.05 43.57 23.70
C ALA A 610 9.38 45.04 23.98
N TYR A 611 10.64 45.37 24.27
CA TYR A 611 11.08 46.71 24.66
C TYR A 611 12.18 47.23 23.75
N ILE A 612 12.03 48.48 23.32
CA ILE A 612 13.12 49.32 22.80
C ILE A 612 13.36 50.44 23.81
N ASP A 613 14.56 50.45 24.38
CA ASP A 613 14.98 51.53 25.28
C ASP A 613 15.16 52.82 24.46
N HIS A 614 14.45 53.86 24.88
CA HIS A 614 14.34 55.16 24.22
C HIS A 614 14.69 56.24 25.23
N ASP A 615 15.99 56.52 25.39
CA ASP A 615 16.51 57.59 26.24
C ASP A 615 17.14 58.73 25.44
N TYR A 616 16.77 58.84 24.17
CA TYR A 616 17.17 59.97 23.33
C TYR A 616 16.22 61.16 23.52
N PHE A 617 16.82 62.29 23.89
CA PHE A 617 16.18 63.58 24.12
C PHE A 617 16.57 64.59 23.02
N PHE A 618 15.93 65.76 22.98
CA PHE A 618 16.48 66.87 22.18
C PHE A 618 17.79 67.39 22.80
N SER A 619 18.77 67.78 21.99
CA SER A 619 20.06 68.32 22.43
C SER A 619 20.22 69.82 22.17
N SER A 620 19.22 70.46 21.55
CA SER A 620 19.13 71.92 21.43
C SER A 620 17.70 72.37 21.14
N ILE A 621 17.37 73.63 21.44
CA ILE A 621 16.08 74.24 21.06
C ILE A 621 15.89 74.29 19.53
N ALA A 622 16.99 74.37 18.75
CA ALA A 622 16.94 74.25 17.30
C ALA A 622 16.57 72.85 16.80
N GLU A 623 16.78 71.80 17.61
CA GLU A 623 16.29 70.44 17.34
C GLU A 623 14.84 70.28 17.80
N PHE A 624 14.51 70.74 19.03
CA PHE A 624 13.16 70.71 19.59
C PHE A 624 12.13 71.44 18.72
N SER A 625 12.53 72.58 18.14
CA SER A 625 11.67 73.43 17.28
C SER A 625 11.37 72.80 15.91
N GLN A 626 11.99 71.68 15.56
CA GLN A 626 11.68 70.96 14.32
C GLN A 626 10.40 70.15 14.52
N ALA A 627 9.43 70.36 13.62
CA ALA A 627 8.13 69.68 13.67
C ALA A 627 8.27 68.13 13.72
N ASP A 628 9.28 67.60 13.03
CA ASP A 628 9.67 66.19 12.95
C ASP A 628 10.91 65.81 13.80
N GLY A 629 11.39 66.68 14.70
CA GLY A 629 12.66 66.47 15.42
C GLY A 629 12.77 65.10 16.12
N ALA A 630 11.68 64.64 16.75
CA ALA A 630 11.61 63.30 17.34
C ALA A 630 11.80 62.17 16.32
N VAL A 631 11.15 62.25 15.16
CA VAL A 631 11.25 61.26 14.08
C VAL A 631 12.68 61.22 13.54
N THR A 632 13.30 62.37 13.32
CA THR A 632 14.71 62.46 12.90
C THR A 632 15.66 61.90 13.96
N LYS A 633 15.40 62.15 15.25
CA LYS A 633 16.22 61.64 16.36
C LYS A 633 16.09 60.13 16.51
N ASP A 634 14.89 59.59 16.37
CA ASP A 634 14.63 58.14 16.40
C ASP A 634 15.35 57.43 15.24
N GLN A 635 15.20 57.89 14.00
CA GLN A 635 15.89 57.30 12.83
C GLN A 635 17.42 57.31 12.93
N ALA A 636 17.98 58.31 13.64
CA ALA A 636 19.42 58.45 13.84
C ALA A 636 20.00 57.57 14.96
N LYS A 637 19.16 57.03 15.86
CA LYS A 637 19.61 56.44 17.15
C LYS A 637 19.02 55.08 17.50
N LEU A 638 17.75 54.86 17.16
CA LEU A 638 17.10 53.57 17.35
C LEU A 638 17.49 52.60 16.22
N ASP A 639 17.33 51.32 16.50
CA ASP A 639 17.11 50.30 15.49
C ASP A 639 15.83 49.56 15.85
N ARG A 640 15.28 48.86 14.87
CA ARG A 640 14.18 47.93 15.08
C ARG A 640 14.61 46.82 16.04
N TRP A 641 13.68 46.34 16.85
CA TRP A 641 13.89 45.11 17.63
C TRP A 641 14.14 43.94 16.67
N GLU A 642 15.25 43.21 16.84
CA GLU A 642 15.56 42.00 16.08
C GLU A 642 15.84 40.82 17.01
N THR A 643 15.36 39.62 16.63
CA THR A 643 15.68 38.37 17.31
C THR A 643 15.75 37.18 16.35
N PRO A 644 16.72 36.26 16.52
CA PRO A 644 16.68 34.97 15.84
C PRO A 644 15.48 34.16 16.37
N LEU A 645 14.76 33.53 15.45
CA LEU A 645 13.77 32.49 15.73
C LEU A 645 14.33 31.16 15.27
N GLU A 646 14.08 30.09 16.04
CA GLU A 646 14.35 28.72 15.61
C GLU A 646 13.11 27.86 15.73
N CYS A 647 12.87 27.07 14.69
CA CYS A 647 11.82 26.08 14.59
C CYS A 647 12.46 24.70 14.64
N ARG A 648 12.21 23.95 15.71
CA ARG A 648 12.64 22.55 15.87
C ARG A 648 11.53 21.61 15.44
N VAL A 649 11.82 20.73 14.50
CA VAL A 649 10.86 19.75 13.97
C VAL A 649 10.93 18.45 14.78
N LEU A 650 9.76 17.90 15.11
CA LEU A 650 9.63 16.61 15.80
C LEU A 650 9.01 15.58 14.84
N LEU A 651 9.39 14.31 14.98
CA LEU A 651 8.86 13.20 14.20
C LEU A 651 7.86 12.38 15.01
N VAL A 652 6.97 11.65 14.32
CA VAL A 652 6.05 10.69 14.95
C VAL A 652 6.86 9.47 15.40
N GLY A 653 6.76 9.12 16.68
CA GLY A 653 7.41 7.93 17.25
C GLY A 653 6.51 6.69 17.17
N LYS A 654 7.09 5.49 17.14
CA LYS A 654 6.37 4.24 16.80
C LYS A 654 5.28 3.78 17.78
N ALA A 655 5.15 4.45 18.92
CA ALA A 655 4.11 4.24 19.91
C ALA A 655 2.94 5.24 19.80
N ASP A 656 2.99 6.17 18.84
CA ASP A 656 1.97 7.18 18.57
C ASP A 656 1.02 6.66 17.47
N ASP A 657 -0.05 5.99 17.86
CA ASP A 657 -1.04 5.47 16.91
C ASP A 657 -1.98 6.56 16.34
N GLY A 658 -1.79 7.83 16.74
CA GLY A 658 -2.67 8.94 16.39
C GLY A 658 -3.99 8.98 17.16
N THR A 659 -4.20 8.12 18.16
CA THR A 659 -5.45 8.11 18.97
C THR A 659 -5.35 8.93 20.26
N ALA A 660 -4.13 9.20 20.74
CA ALA A 660 -3.87 9.97 21.96
C ALA A 660 -2.77 11.03 21.74
N VAL A 661 -2.84 12.15 22.46
CA VAL A 661 -1.88 13.26 22.32
C VAL A 661 -0.50 12.83 22.79
N SER A 662 0.46 12.72 21.85
CA SER A 662 1.87 12.50 22.13
C SER A 662 2.66 13.81 22.16
N VAL A 663 3.95 13.73 22.50
CA VAL A 663 4.87 14.88 22.55
C VAL A 663 5.79 14.98 21.32
N GLY A 664 5.74 13.99 20.42
CA GLY A 664 6.68 13.85 19.31
C GLY A 664 8.11 13.47 19.74
N ILE A 665 8.89 12.91 18.81
CA ILE A 665 10.27 12.49 19.03
C ILE A 665 11.25 13.50 18.40
N ASN A 666 12.22 13.94 19.20
CA ASN A 666 13.30 14.82 18.75
C ASN A 666 14.39 14.00 18.02
N ALA A 667 14.19 13.76 16.73
CA ALA A 667 15.08 12.98 15.85
C ALA A 667 15.77 13.86 14.78
N PRO A 668 16.65 14.80 15.17
CA PRO A 668 17.12 15.88 14.30
C PRO A 668 17.84 15.40 13.03
N ALA A 669 18.58 14.29 13.11
CA ALA A 669 19.30 13.71 11.97
C ALA A 669 18.37 13.00 10.94
N ALA A 670 17.07 12.89 11.23
CA ALA A 670 16.06 12.25 10.41
C ALA A 670 14.93 13.20 9.94
N VAL A 671 15.03 14.50 10.23
CA VAL A 671 14.07 15.52 9.76
C VAL A 671 14.21 15.74 8.24
N GLY A 672 15.45 15.83 7.74
CA GLY A 672 15.73 16.17 6.34
C GLY A 672 15.68 17.67 6.03
N ASP A 673 15.91 18.01 4.77
CA ASP A 673 15.96 19.38 4.25
C ASP A 673 14.53 19.88 3.90
N ILE A 674 13.67 19.95 4.92
CA ILE A 674 12.31 20.47 4.80
C ILE A 674 12.27 21.97 5.09
N ASP A 675 11.49 22.72 4.32
CA ASP A 675 11.31 24.15 4.57
C ASP A 675 10.30 24.39 5.69
N ILE A 676 10.61 25.35 6.56
CA ILE A 676 9.66 25.91 7.52
C ILE A 676 9.23 27.28 6.99
N ARG A 677 7.93 27.44 6.77
CA ARG A 677 7.34 28.76 6.54
C ARG A 677 7.30 29.53 7.85
N PHE A 678 7.96 30.67 7.89
CA PHE A 678 7.79 31.67 8.94
C PHE A 678 6.79 32.74 8.48
N HIS A 679 5.92 33.19 9.38
CA HIS A 679 4.88 34.18 9.09
C HIS A 679 4.57 35.04 10.34
N VAL A 680 4.08 36.27 10.14
CA VAL A 680 3.66 37.18 11.21
C VAL A 680 2.19 37.57 11.04
N GLU A 681 1.37 37.22 12.03
CA GLU A 681 0.06 37.87 12.24
C GLU A 681 0.32 39.23 12.94
N ASP A 682 -0.06 40.35 12.31
CA ASP A 682 -0.14 41.71 12.90
C ASP A 682 -1.61 42.02 13.24
N PRO A 683 -2.10 41.64 14.44
CA PRO A 683 -3.47 41.93 14.84
C PRO A 683 -3.61 43.40 15.24
N ALA A 684 -4.77 44.01 14.96
CA ALA A 684 -5.05 45.39 15.36
C ALA A 684 -4.75 45.66 16.85
N GLU A 685 -4.03 46.75 17.10
CA GLU A 685 -3.72 47.26 18.43
C GLU A 685 -4.95 47.28 19.34
N ASP A 686 -4.82 46.66 20.53
CA ASP A 686 -5.84 46.73 21.56
C ASP A 686 -5.86 48.10 22.26
N THR A 687 -6.55 49.05 21.64
CA THR A 687 -6.81 50.38 22.21
C THR A 687 -7.79 50.36 23.40
N SER A 688 -8.24 49.20 23.89
CA SER A 688 -9.23 49.10 24.99
C SER A 688 -8.73 49.63 26.35
N THR A 689 -7.44 49.91 26.46
CA THR A 689 -6.77 50.53 27.62
C THR A 689 -6.81 52.07 27.61
N LEU A 690 -6.97 52.72 26.45
CA LEU A 690 -6.97 54.18 26.31
C LEU A 690 -8.27 54.83 26.85
N PRO A 691 -8.27 56.04 27.44
CA PRO A 691 -9.50 56.71 27.91
C PRO A 691 -10.55 57.02 26.81
N THR A 692 -11.84 57.14 27.18
CA THR A 692 -12.99 57.29 26.23
C THR A 692 -14.02 58.35 26.63
N ASN A 693 -14.82 58.80 25.65
CA ASN A 693 -15.79 59.89 25.81
C ASN A 693 -17.18 59.47 26.33
N LYS A 694 -17.31 58.74 27.45
CA LYS A 694 -18.62 58.53 28.10
C LYS A 694 -18.59 58.77 29.62
N PRO A 695 -19.64 59.42 30.18
CA PRO A 695 -19.35 60.68 30.87
C PRO A 695 -19.92 60.80 32.28
N ARG A 696 -19.34 61.74 33.06
CA ARG A 696 -20.08 62.44 34.13
C ARG A 696 -19.99 63.97 34.12
N ASN A 697 -19.52 64.56 33.02
CA ASN A 697 -20.03 65.84 32.49
C ASN A 697 -19.91 65.82 30.95
N ALA A 698 -20.81 66.52 30.26
CA ALA A 698 -20.95 66.43 28.80
C ALA A 698 -20.11 67.44 28.01
N ASP A 699 -19.39 68.34 28.70
CA ASP A 699 -18.78 69.52 28.09
C ASP A 699 -17.31 69.33 27.68
N ILE A 700 -16.63 68.29 28.17
CA ILE A 700 -15.19 68.10 28.00
C ILE A 700 -14.88 66.64 27.65
N PRO A 701 -14.96 66.26 26.36
CA PRO A 701 -14.42 65.00 25.87
C PRO A 701 -12.88 65.01 25.96
N SER A 702 -12.30 63.83 26.10
CA SER A 702 -10.87 63.59 25.94
C SER A 702 -10.73 62.41 24.98
N PRO A 703 -10.71 62.68 23.66
CA PRO A 703 -10.91 61.68 22.64
C PRO A 703 -9.66 60.83 22.36
N VAL A 704 -8.84 60.49 23.37
CA VAL A 704 -7.57 59.75 23.17
C VAL A 704 -7.81 58.45 22.41
N ARG A 705 -8.71 57.57 22.88
CA ARG A 705 -9.01 56.30 22.19
C ARG A 705 -9.66 56.55 20.83
N GLU A 706 -10.57 57.51 20.72
CA GLU A 706 -11.27 57.83 19.48
C GLU A 706 -10.35 58.46 18.42
N TYR A 707 -9.35 59.24 18.82
CA TYR A 707 -8.34 59.84 17.95
C TYR A 707 -7.34 58.78 17.50
N VAL A 708 -6.79 57.98 18.42
CA VAL A 708 -5.89 56.86 18.08
C VAL A 708 -6.58 55.89 17.13
N ASN A 709 -7.83 55.49 17.39
CA ASN A 709 -8.59 54.66 16.45
C ASN A 709 -8.88 55.33 15.09
N LYS A 710 -9.08 56.67 15.04
CA LYS A 710 -9.22 57.40 13.77
C LYS A 710 -7.89 57.49 13.02
N ALA A 711 -6.77 57.70 13.72
CA ALA A 711 -5.42 57.73 13.16
C ALA A 711 -5.04 56.37 12.59
N LEU A 712 -5.08 55.33 13.43
CA LEU A 712 -4.89 53.92 13.05
C LEU A 712 -5.78 53.51 11.88
N LYS A 713 -7.01 54.05 11.76
CA LYS A 713 -7.92 53.78 10.62
C LYS A 713 -7.60 54.59 9.38
N ALA A 714 -7.21 55.87 9.50
CA ALA A 714 -6.94 56.75 8.38
C ALA A 714 -5.69 56.31 7.60
N THR A 715 -4.70 55.73 8.29
CA THR A 715 -3.42 55.31 7.71
C THR A 715 -3.46 53.94 7.03
N ARG A 716 -4.56 53.18 7.09
CA ARG A 716 -4.64 51.79 6.56
C ARG A 716 -4.60 51.68 5.04
N ALA A 717 -4.75 52.78 4.30
CA ALA A 717 -4.55 52.88 2.85
C ALA A 717 -5.27 51.86 1.92
N GLY A 718 -6.18 51.02 2.44
CA GLY A 718 -6.85 49.93 1.70
C GLY A 718 -6.38 48.52 2.06
N ASP A 719 -5.40 48.38 2.96
CA ASP A 719 -4.95 47.11 3.52
C ASP A 719 -6.05 46.54 4.47
N PRO A 720 -6.50 45.27 4.27
CA PRO A 720 -7.39 44.60 5.22
C PRO A 720 -6.72 44.30 6.56
N ASP A 721 -5.41 44.05 6.58
CA ASP A 721 -4.67 43.43 7.69
C ASP A 721 -3.97 44.48 8.56
N LEU A 722 -4.77 45.46 8.98
CA LEU A 722 -4.74 46.16 10.28
C LEU A 722 -3.45 46.90 10.75
N ASP A 723 -2.39 46.94 9.94
CA ASP A 723 -1.05 47.48 10.23
C ASP A 723 -1.05 48.79 11.05
N ASN A 724 -0.30 48.75 12.14
CA ASN A 724 -0.13 49.81 13.12
C ASN A 724 1.18 50.62 12.93
N CYS A 725 2.06 50.20 12.02
CA CYS A 725 3.36 50.82 11.71
C CYS A 725 3.42 51.39 10.26
N PRO A 726 2.47 52.23 9.83
CA PRO A 726 2.37 52.68 8.45
C PRO A 726 3.55 53.58 8.03
N GLN A 727 4.12 53.33 6.85
CA GLN A 727 5.35 53.99 6.36
C GLN A 727 5.33 55.53 6.43
N ALA A 728 4.17 56.13 6.07
CA ALA A 728 3.99 57.58 6.09
C ALA A 728 4.19 58.21 7.49
N GLN A 729 3.99 57.42 8.55
CA GLN A 729 4.04 57.83 9.95
C GLN A 729 5.39 57.57 10.63
N ASN A 730 6.49 57.42 9.89
CA ASN A 730 7.80 56.93 10.40
C ASN A 730 7.85 55.40 10.65
N GLY A 731 6.91 54.63 10.08
CA GLY A 731 7.09 53.20 9.95
C GLY A 731 8.21 52.84 8.95
N GLU A 732 8.97 51.78 9.23
CA GLU A 732 9.94 51.22 8.28
C GLU A 732 9.36 50.08 7.41
N ARG A 733 8.13 49.61 7.70
CA ARG A 733 7.37 48.71 6.82
C ARG A 733 6.84 49.51 5.63
N ALA A 734 6.97 48.96 4.42
CA ALA A 734 6.28 49.47 3.24
C ALA A 734 4.95 48.73 3.00
N SER A 735 4.79 47.59 3.65
CA SER A 735 3.67 46.65 3.53
C SER A 735 3.58 45.76 4.77
N SER A 736 2.43 45.12 4.97
CA SER A 736 2.16 44.07 5.95
C SER A 736 2.81 42.70 5.63
N THR A 737 3.67 42.61 4.60
CA THR A 737 4.22 41.34 4.08
C THR A 737 5.35 40.74 4.93
N ASP A 738 5.48 39.41 4.98
CA ASP A 738 6.51 38.71 5.77
C ASP A 738 7.95 39.13 5.40
N ARG A 739 8.19 39.54 4.13
CA ARG A 739 9.46 40.14 3.68
C ARG A 739 9.89 41.35 4.53
N ASP A 740 8.95 42.19 4.94
CA ASP A 740 9.29 43.42 5.68
C ASP A 740 9.62 43.08 7.16
N TYR A 741 9.14 41.92 7.66
CA TYR A 741 9.38 41.38 9.01
C TYR A 741 10.62 40.49 9.16
N PHE A 742 11.12 39.85 8.10
CA PHE A 742 12.26 38.92 8.19
C PHE A 742 13.46 39.34 7.34
N ARG A 743 14.68 38.96 7.76
CA ARG A 743 15.85 39.07 6.89
C ARG A 743 15.98 37.86 5.98
N VAL A 744 16.07 38.13 4.68
CA VAL A 744 16.21 37.15 3.59
C VAL A 744 17.70 36.92 3.29
N GLY A 745 18.07 35.69 2.92
CA GLY A 745 19.45 35.29 2.62
C GLY A 745 20.11 34.52 3.78
N VAL A 746 21.42 34.68 3.91
CA VAL A 746 22.28 33.94 4.86
C VAL A 746 22.59 34.74 6.14
N GLU A 747 21.69 35.64 6.53
CA GLU A 747 21.85 36.59 7.64
C GLU A 747 21.74 35.94 9.04
N LEU A 748 21.42 34.63 9.10
CA LEU A 748 21.39 33.83 10.33
C LEU A 748 21.96 32.42 10.06
N GLU A 749 23.29 32.31 10.09
CA GLU A 749 24.04 31.06 9.89
C GLU A 749 23.56 29.96 10.88
N PRO A 750 23.24 28.73 10.42
CA PRO A 750 23.56 28.14 9.12
C PRO A 750 22.37 28.18 8.13
N TYR A 751 21.31 28.92 8.46
CA TYR A 751 20.06 28.92 7.71
C TYR A 751 20.15 29.82 6.49
N THR A 752 19.57 29.36 5.38
CA THR A 752 19.25 30.23 4.25
C THR A 752 17.76 30.52 4.29
N VAL A 753 17.41 31.79 4.47
CA VAL A 753 16.02 32.27 4.40
C VAL A 753 15.73 32.66 2.95
N THR A 754 14.70 32.06 2.36
CA THR A 754 14.23 32.36 1.01
C THR A 754 12.88 33.09 1.04
N LEU A 755 12.64 33.91 0.02
CA LEU A 755 11.39 34.64 -0.18
C LEU A 755 10.70 34.12 -1.45
N VAL A 756 9.40 33.81 -1.35
CA VAL A 756 8.59 33.33 -2.48
C VAL A 756 7.32 34.17 -2.54
N GLY A 757 7.23 35.06 -3.52
CA GLY A 757 6.23 36.12 -3.51
C GLY A 757 6.46 37.01 -2.28
N ASP A 758 5.54 36.93 -1.32
CA ASP A 758 5.62 37.63 -0.04
C ASP A 758 5.82 36.68 1.17
N GLU A 759 5.91 35.36 0.95
CA GLU A 759 6.06 34.34 2.00
C GLU A 759 7.54 33.96 2.26
N ILE A 760 7.88 33.71 3.54
CA ILE A 760 9.25 33.48 4.00
C ILE A 760 9.48 32.02 4.41
N PHE A 761 10.54 31.38 3.88
CA PHE A 761 10.88 29.98 4.14
C PHE A 761 12.33 29.83 4.59
N GLY A 762 12.56 29.21 5.75
CA GLY A 762 13.88 28.76 6.20
C GLY A 762 14.01 27.25 6.05
N THR A 763 15.02 26.76 5.33
CA THR A 763 15.27 25.32 5.18
C THR A 763 15.88 24.72 6.46
N CYS A 764 15.42 23.53 6.86
CA CYS A 764 16.00 22.80 7.98
C CYS A 764 17.45 22.40 7.70
N SER A 765 18.35 22.64 8.65
CA SER A 765 19.76 22.25 8.50
C SER A 765 19.93 20.74 8.60
N VAL A 766 20.65 20.19 7.63
CA VAL A 766 21.06 18.78 7.54
C VAL A 766 22.58 18.59 7.63
N ASP A 767 23.33 19.67 7.86
CA ASP A 767 24.80 19.66 7.89
C ASP A 767 25.33 19.20 9.27
N PRO A 768 26.06 18.07 9.35
CA PRO A 768 26.62 17.57 10.60
C PRO A 768 27.68 18.49 11.23
N ALA A 769 28.30 19.41 10.49
CA ALA A 769 29.20 20.42 11.07
C ALA A 769 28.43 21.37 12.01
N HIS A 770 27.14 21.57 11.76
CA HIS A 770 26.23 22.39 12.54
C HIS A 770 25.34 21.54 13.46
N ALA A 771 25.92 20.54 14.14
CA ALA A 771 25.20 19.55 14.95
C ALA A 771 24.11 20.10 15.91
N PRO A 772 24.27 21.24 16.62
CA PRO A 772 23.21 21.82 17.46
C PRO A 772 21.98 22.31 16.68
N LYS A 773 22.13 22.53 15.37
CA LYS A 773 21.15 23.10 14.44
C LYS A 773 20.51 22.07 13.50
N LEU A 774 20.95 20.80 13.55
CA LEU A 774 20.35 19.71 12.79
C LEU A 774 18.85 19.58 13.06
N GLY A 775 18.05 19.36 12.02
CA GLY A 775 16.60 19.19 12.13
C GLY A 775 15.83 20.42 12.64
N ARG A 776 16.48 21.59 12.59
CA ARG A 776 15.89 22.90 12.88
C ARG A 776 15.99 23.78 11.65
N ALA A 777 15.03 24.67 11.46
CA ALA A 777 15.16 25.86 10.62
C ALA A 777 15.22 27.11 11.50
N GLY A 778 15.62 28.24 10.92
CA GLY A 778 15.57 29.53 11.61
C GLY A 778 15.45 30.70 10.65
N ALA A 779 15.02 31.83 11.20
CA ALA A 779 14.89 33.11 10.51
C ALA A 779 15.19 34.25 11.50
N LEU A 780 15.73 35.36 11.00
CA LEU A 780 15.93 36.57 11.81
C LEU A 780 14.71 37.48 11.68
N PHE A 781 13.89 37.52 12.73
CA PHE A 781 12.75 38.42 12.85
C PHE A 781 13.22 39.85 13.18
N ARG A 782 12.46 40.82 12.68
CA ARG A 782 12.68 42.25 12.80
C ARG A 782 11.32 42.96 12.93
N GLY A 783 11.02 43.45 14.13
CA GLY A 783 9.83 44.26 14.42
C GLY A 783 9.96 45.68 13.85
N SER A 784 9.31 46.67 14.48
CA SER A 784 9.44 48.09 14.13
C SER A 784 10.17 48.88 15.22
N THR A 785 10.03 50.20 15.19
CA THR A 785 10.39 51.14 16.27
C THR A 785 9.14 51.80 16.89
N ILE A 786 7.92 51.40 16.49
CA ILE A 786 6.66 52.04 16.89
C ILE A 786 6.04 51.26 18.06
N ALA A 787 5.77 51.95 19.18
CA ALA A 787 5.09 51.30 20.31
C ALA A 787 3.58 51.16 20.04
N GLY A 788 3.02 50.01 20.42
CA GLY A 788 1.69 49.54 19.98
C GLY A 788 1.72 48.52 18.85
N ASP A 789 2.91 48.17 18.34
CA ASP A 789 3.07 47.16 17.31
C ASP A 789 2.93 45.74 17.90
N ASP A 790 1.93 45.00 17.42
CA ASP A 790 1.54 43.70 17.92
C ASP A 790 1.98 42.60 16.95
N TYR A 791 2.62 41.55 17.45
CA TYR A 791 3.04 40.41 16.62
C TYR A 791 2.62 39.08 17.24
N ILE A 792 2.13 38.17 16.40
CA ILE A 792 2.06 36.73 16.70
C ILE A 792 2.91 36.03 15.65
N LEU A 793 3.96 35.35 16.09
CA LEU A 793 4.96 34.72 15.22
C LEU A 793 4.60 33.26 14.97
N HIS A 794 4.64 32.84 13.71
CA HIS A 794 4.27 31.49 13.26
C HIS A 794 5.46 30.77 12.64
N ALA A 795 5.50 29.46 12.83
CA ALA A 795 6.37 28.53 12.11
C ALA A 795 5.59 27.28 11.72
N ASN A 796 5.65 26.90 10.44
CA ASN A 796 4.82 25.83 9.87
C ASN A 796 5.66 24.92 8.96
N VAL A 797 5.48 23.60 9.01
CA VAL A 797 6.16 22.69 8.06
C VAL A 797 5.58 22.89 6.65
N SER A 798 6.45 23.23 5.69
CA SER A 798 6.10 23.41 4.30
C SER A 798 6.41 22.17 3.46
N PHE A 799 5.42 21.66 2.74
CA PHE A 799 5.62 20.69 1.66
C PHE A 799 5.92 21.36 0.29
N THR A 800 6.27 22.64 0.33
CA THR A 800 6.71 23.48 -0.80
C THR A 800 8.12 23.98 -0.48
N GLN A 801 9.11 23.61 -1.28
CA GLN A 801 10.52 23.96 -1.04
C GLN A 801 10.95 25.06 -2.01
N ALA A 802 11.45 26.19 -1.49
CA ALA A 802 11.82 27.39 -2.28
C ALA A 802 10.72 27.81 -3.31
N GLY A 803 9.45 27.63 -2.95
CA GLY A 803 8.30 27.99 -3.78
C GLY A 803 7.87 26.95 -4.82
N VAL A 804 8.52 25.79 -4.85
CA VAL A 804 8.13 24.66 -5.71
C VAL A 804 7.55 23.54 -4.84
N ASP A 805 6.32 23.14 -5.14
CA ASP A 805 5.68 22.00 -4.46
C ASP A 805 6.52 20.73 -4.60
N LEU A 806 6.76 20.03 -3.49
CA LEU A 806 7.41 18.72 -3.54
C LEU A 806 6.57 17.79 -4.42
N GLY A 807 7.21 16.99 -5.27
CA GLY A 807 6.52 16.12 -6.23
C GLY A 807 5.55 15.09 -5.61
N ASN A 808 5.64 14.89 -4.29
CA ASN A 808 4.77 14.06 -3.47
C ASN A 808 3.96 14.83 -2.41
N LYS A 809 3.85 16.17 -2.49
CA LYS A 809 3.15 17.02 -1.51
C LYS A 809 1.76 16.51 -1.14
N ALA A 810 0.93 16.16 -2.14
CA ALA A 810 -0.41 15.62 -1.89
C ALA A 810 -0.39 14.27 -1.13
N THR A 811 0.64 13.43 -1.37
CA THR A 811 0.85 12.19 -0.60
C THR A 811 1.28 12.49 0.82
N LEU A 812 2.17 13.48 1.04
CA LEU A 812 2.59 13.89 2.37
C LEU A 812 1.42 14.49 3.16
N GLN A 813 0.65 15.42 2.58
CA GLN A 813 -0.56 15.98 3.19
C GLN A 813 -1.53 14.86 3.61
N ALA A 814 -1.89 13.96 2.68
CA ALA A 814 -2.80 12.85 2.96
C ALA A 814 -2.29 11.88 4.03
N LEU A 815 -0.98 11.59 4.09
CA LEU A 815 -0.38 10.75 5.14
C LEU A 815 -0.44 11.40 6.52
N HIS A 816 -0.19 12.71 6.60
CA HIS A 816 -0.26 13.45 7.87
C HIS A 816 -1.72 13.65 8.31
N GLU A 817 -2.65 13.91 7.40
CA GLU A 817 -4.09 14.01 7.69
C GLU A 817 -4.68 12.66 8.13
N ALA A 818 -4.30 11.55 7.50
CA ALA A 818 -4.75 10.21 7.89
C ALA A 818 -4.21 9.74 9.26
N HIS A 819 -3.10 10.30 9.72
CA HIS A 819 -2.55 10.06 11.06
C HIS A 819 -3.12 11.05 12.08
N HIS A 820 -2.85 12.35 11.92
CA HIS A 820 -3.25 13.39 12.87
C HIS A 820 -4.77 13.59 12.98
N GLY A 821 -5.52 13.32 11.91
CA GLY A 821 -6.99 13.42 11.90
C GLY A 821 -7.72 12.37 12.75
N GLN A 822 -6.99 11.38 13.30
CA GLN A 822 -7.52 10.44 14.27
C GLN A 822 -7.62 11.05 15.69
N LEU A 823 -6.83 12.11 15.98
CA LEU A 823 -6.92 12.86 17.24
C LEU A 823 -8.18 13.74 17.24
N PRO A 824 -9.07 13.63 18.26
CA PRO A 824 -10.28 14.46 18.33
C PRO A 824 -10.00 15.97 18.35
N ALA A 825 -8.84 16.38 18.88
CA ALA A 825 -8.38 17.78 18.89
C ALA A 825 -7.96 18.31 17.51
N ASN A 826 -7.73 17.42 16.54
CA ASN A 826 -7.35 17.76 15.17
C ASN A 826 -8.42 17.38 14.13
N ALA A 827 -9.61 16.94 14.57
CA ALA A 827 -10.70 16.59 13.68
C ALA A 827 -11.07 17.77 12.76
N ASN A 828 -10.99 17.54 11.44
CA ASN A 828 -11.19 18.53 10.36
C ASN A 828 -10.10 19.60 10.19
N ARG A 829 -8.96 19.51 10.90
CA ARG A 829 -7.77 20.35 10.61
C ARG A 829 -6.97 19.74 9.44
N LYS A 830 -6.33 20.58 8.65
CA LYS A 830 -5.39 20.16 7.58
C LYS A 830 -4.02 19.78 8.15
N ALA A 831 -3.22 19.04 7.39
CA ALA A 831 -1.84 18.72 7.77
C ALA A 831 -1.03 19.97 8.14
N GLU A 832 -1.12 21.02 7.30
CA GLU A 832 -0.40 22.30 7.48
C GLU A 832 -0.85 23.05 8.75
N GLU A 833 -2.12 22.91 9.16
CA GLU A 833 -2.66 23.52 10.37
C GLU A 833 -2.23 22.77 11.64
N VAL A 834 -1.96 21.46 11.56
CA VAL A 834 -1.47 20.64 12.69
C VAL A 834 0.05 20.75 12.83
N LEU A 835 0.77 20.86 11.72
CA LEU A 835 2.22 21.09 11.67
C LEU A 835 2.60 22.58 11.82
N ALA A 836 1.71 23.37 12.40
CA ALA A 836 1.86 24.78 12.74
C ALA A 836 2.17 24.99 14.23
N ARG A 837 2.97 26.01 14.55
CA ARG A 837 3.09 26.54 15.91
C ARG A 837 3.16 28.06 15.87
N LYS A 838 2.42 28.71 16.79
CA LYS A 838 2.45 30.15 16.98
C LYS A 838 2.75 30.56 18.42
N THR A 839 3.26 31.77 18.59
CA THR A 839 3.49 32.39 19.90
C THR A 839 2.19 32.92 20.53
N GLY A 840 2.30 33.45 21.74
CA GLY A 840 1.39 34.49 22.22
C GLY A 840 1.64 35.83 21.52
N LYS A 841 0.90 36.87 21.91
CA LYS A 841 1.06 38.21 21.35
C LYS A 841 2.28 38.90 21.96
N ILE A 842 3.13 39.47 21.13
CA ILE A 842 4.27 40.29 21.52
C ILE A 842 3.92 41.74 21.20
N VAL A 843 3.79 42.58 22.22
CA VAL A 843 3.48 44.01 22.07
C VAL A 843 4.78 44.80 22.14
N LEU A 844 5.07 45.65 21.17
CA LEU A 844 6.22 46.55 21.21
C LEU A 844 5.93 47.75 22.12
N TRP A 845 6.78 47.94 23.11
CA TRP A 845 6.78 49.04 24.07
C TRP A 845 8.08 49.83 23.93
N ARG A 846 8.02 51.13 24.19
CA ARG A 846 9.22 51.95 24.41
C ARG A 846 9.51 51.98 25.91
N ARG A 847 10.78 51.94 26.31
CA ARG A 847 11.17 52.17 27.71
C ARG A 847 11.87 53.52 27.82
N HIS A 848 11.45 54.34 28.79
CA HIS A 848 12.15 55.55 29.18
C HIS A 848 12.68 55.33 30.59
N HIS A 849 13.94 55.66 30.83
CA HIS A 849 14.52 55.63 32.16
C HIS A 849 14.48 57.01 32.81
N ALA A 850 14.41 57.05 34.14
CA ALA A 850 14.98 58.14 34.92
C ALA A 850 16.41 57.77 35.37
N ALA A 851 17.32 58.73 35.24
CA ALA A 851 18.73 58.61 35.60
C ALA A 851 19.00 59.13 37.02
N ALA A 852 18.51 60.33 37.34
CA ALA A 852 18.68 60.94 38.65
C ALA A 852 17.60 61.96 39.00
N VAL A 853 17.45 62.21 40.31
CA VAL A 853 16.87 63.43 40.89
C VAL A 853 18.00 64.25 41.52
N VAL A 854 18.28 65.43 40.99
CA VAL A 854 19.27 66.38 41.51
C VAL A 854 18.53 67.39 42.38
N ASN A 855 18.89 67.52 43.65
CA ASN A 855 18.13 68.28 44.65
C ASN A 855 18.88 69.55 45.09
N TRP A 856 18.47 70.74 44.65
CA TRP A 856 19.24 71.98 44.81
C TRP A 856 18.44 73.21 45.30
N PRO A 857 18.32 73.41 46.62
CA PRO A 857 18.17 72.34 47.62
C PRO A 857 16.88 71.53 47.37
N ALA A 858 16.62 70.50 48.18
CA ALA A 858 15.46 69.62 47.98
C ALA A 858 14.14 70.36 48.23
N SER A 859 13.19 70.27 47.29
CA SER A 859 11.85 70.89 47.35
C SER A 859 10.96 70.39 48.51
N GLY A 860 11.41 69.37 49.23
CA GLY A 860 10.64 68.63 50.22
C GLY A 860 9.57 67.68 49.64
N ARG A 861 9.43 67.57 48.32
CA ARG A 861 8.35 66.84 47.64
C ARG A 861 8.90 65.81 46.65
N ALA A 862 8.95 64.55 47.06
CA ALA A 862 9.43 63.46 46.21
C ALA A 862 8.54 63.24 44.96
N VAL A 863 9.20 63.05 43.82
CA VAL A 863 8.58 62.69 42.53
C VAL A 863 7.64 61.49 42.64
N ASN A 864 6.38 61.64 42.20
CA ASN A 864 5.45 60.50 42.13
C ASN A 864 5.64 59.68 40.86
N TRP A 865 6.69 58.84 40.87
CA TRP A 865 7.04 57.94 39.76
C TRP A 865 5.90 56.99 39.34
N GLY A 866 5.05 56.55 40.27
CA GLY A 866 3.93 55.65 39.96
C GLY A 866 2.86 56.32 39.10
N ALA A 867 2.56 57.60 39.38
CA ALA A 867 1.67 58.41 38.56
C ALA A 867 2.28 58.71 37.18
N MET A 868 3.59 59.03 37.11
CA MET A 868 4.29 59.22 35.82
C MET A 868 4.25 57.95 34.97
N ALA A 869 4.60 56.79 35.53
CA ALA A 869 4.55 55.51 34.83
C ALA A 869 3.13 55.16 34.33
N THR A 870 2.09 55.53 35.10
CA THR A 870 0.69 55.37 34.70
C THR A 870 0.31 56.27 33.51
N ALA A 871 0.82 57.50 33.45
CA ALA A 871 0.60 58.41 32.32
C ALA A 871 1.31 57.92 31.04
N TYR A 872 2.58 57.54 31.14
CA TYR A 872 3.37 57.03 30.00
C TYR A 872 2.86 55.66 29.50
N ALA A 873 2.34 54.80 30.37
CA ALA A 873 1.81 53.49 29.98
C ALA A 873 0.60 53.58 29.02
N GLN A 874 -0.13 54.69 29.00
CA GLN A 874 -1.20 54.94 28.00
C GLN A 874 -0.61 55.05 26.58
N ALA A 875 0.58 55.63 26.46
CA ALA A 875 1.35 55.65 25.21
C ALA A 875 2.08 54.33 24.92
N LEU A 876 1.87 53.26 25.69
CA LEU A 876 2.65 52.01 25.64
C LEU A 876 4.15 52.27 25.83
N CYS A 877 4.45 53.27 26.67
CA CYS A 877 5.78 53.58 27.14
C CYS A 877 5.91 53.15 28.62
N GLU A 878 6.91 52.33 28.91
CA GLU A 878 7.30 51.99 30.28
C GLU A 878 8.23 53.08 30.82
N PHE A 879 7.85 53.76 31.91
CA PHE A 879 8.72 54.73 32.56
C PHE A 879 9.37 54.08 33.80
N ASP A 880 10.64 53.69 33.68
CA ASP A 880 11.38 53.07 34.78
C ASP A 880 12.22 54.09 35.57
N ALA A 881 11.84 54.29 36.82
CA ALA A 881 12.61 55.06 37.80
C ALA A 881 13.35 54.18 38.83
N GLY A 882 13.34 52.85 38.67
CA GLY A 882 13.84 51.89 39.67
C GLY A 882 15.33 52.00 40.02
N ALA A 883 16.14 52.58 39.13
CA ALA A 883 17.54 52.91 39.37
C ALA A 883 17.85 54.42 39.20
N ALA A 884 16.87 55.30 39.41
CA ALA A 884 17.10 56.73 39.46
C ALA A 884 17.82 57.12 40.77
N GLN A 885 19.03 57.69 40.67
CA GLN A 885 19.81 58.09 41.84
C GLN A 885 19.31 59.42 42.44
N ASN A 886 19.27 59.55 43.77
CA ASN A 886 19.02 60.83 44.42
C ASN A 886 20.37 61.51 44.72
N LEU A 887 20.65 62.62 44.03
CA LEU A 887 21.93 63.30 44.04
C LEU A 887 21.81 64.71 44.63
N ALA A 888 22.88 65.14 45.31
CA ALA A 888 23.10 66.52 45.71
C ALA A 888 24.09 67.21 44.76
N PRO A 889 24.05 68.55 44.59
CA PRO A 889 24.94 69.29 43.70
C PRO A 889 26.43 68.97 43.93
N VAL A 890 26.84 68.90 45.21
CA VAL A 890 28.19 68.56 45.66
C VAL A 890 28.71 67.17 45.24
N ALA A 891 27.81 66.27 44.80
CA ALA A 891 28.17 64.96 44.27
C ALA A 891 28.43 64.99 42.75
N LEU A 892 27.80 65.93 42.02
CA LEU A 892 28.02 66.15 40.59
C LEU A 892 29.24 67.06 40.35
N PHE A 893 29.36 68.11 41.14
CA PHE A 893 30.42 69.11 41.08
C PHE A 893 31.05 69.21 42.47
N ALA A 894 32.28 68.70 42.63
CA ALA A 894 32.93 68.66 43.93
C ALA A 894 33.49 70.04 44.32
N LEU A 895 33.45 70.36 45.62
CA LEU A 895 33.94 71.64 46.13
C LEU A 895 35.40 71.89 45.73
N GLY A 896 35.66 73.02 45.06
CA GLY A 896 36.95 73.42 44.51
C GLY A 896 37.32 72.78 43.16
N SER A 897 36.41 72.06 42.49
CA SER A 897 36.71 71.42 41.20
C SER A 897 36.62 72.41 40.01
N PRO A 898 37.27 72.13 38.88
CA PRO A 898 37.12 72.91 37.65
C PRO A 898 35.66 72.95 37.16
N GLU A 899 34.90 71.87 37.36
CA GLU A 899 33.49 71.78 36.97
C GLU A 899 32.57 72.57 37.90
N GLU A 900 32.83 72.62 39.22
CA GLU A 900 32.15 73.58 40.10
C GLU A 900 32.47 75.01 39.65
N THR A 901 33.75 75.32 39.43
CA THR A 901 34.20 76.65 38.99
C THR A 901 33.54 77.06 37.68
N GLN A 902 33.36 76.14 36.74
CA GLN A 902 32.65 76.37 35.49
C GLN A 902 31.15 76.59 35.72
N PHE A 903 30.48 75.76 36.53
CA PHE A 903 29.04 75.85 36.76
C PHE A 903 28.66 77.12 37.53
N LEU A 904 29.38 77.43 38.62
CA LEU A 904 29.22 78.68 39.36
C LEU A 904 29.58 79.89 38.49
N GLY A 905 30.57 79.75 37.58
CA GLY A 905 30.94 80.76 36.60
C GLY A 905 29.86 81.04 35.55
N THR A 906 29.14 80.02 35.07
CA THR A 906 27.98 80.17 34.18
C THR A 906 26.86 80.97 34.88
N MET A 907 26.58 80.68 36.16
CA MET A 907 25.63 81.47 36.95
C MET A 907 26.11 82.91 37.15
N GLN A 908 27.34 83.11 37.64
CA GLN A 908 27.89 84.44 37.92
C GLN A 908 27.93 85.32 36.67
N ALA A 909 28.30 84.79 35.51
CA ALA A 909 28.35 85.53 34.25
C ALA A 909 26.98 86.03 33.76
N ALA A 910 25.88 85.35 34.14
CA ALA A 910 24.52 85.75 33.81
C ALA A 910 23.95 86.75 34.84
N PHE A 911 24.18 86.52 36.14
CA PHE A 911 23.66 87.40 37.20
C PHE A 911 24.44 88.68 37.40
N ASP A 912 25.76 88.64 37.16
CA ASP A 912 26.65 89.78 37.35
C ASP A 912 27.83 89.74 36.35
N PRO A 913 27.60 90.20 35.09
CA PRO A 913 28.66 90.34 34.11
C PRO A 913 29.75 91.38 34.50
N THR A 914 29.62 92.06 35.65
CA THR A 914 30.65 92.97 36.20
C THR A 914 31.51 92.33 37.30
N ASN A 915 31.10 91.18 37.85
CA ASN A 915 31.73 90.49 38.99
C ASN A 915 31.89 91.38 40.25
N ALA A 916 30.90 92.23 40.53
CA ALA A 916 30.79 93.01 41.77
C ALA A 916 30.39 92.14 42.98
N PHE A 917 29.66 91.04 42.75
CA PHE A 917 29.21 90.09 43.77
C PHE A 917 29.96 88.74 43.69
N PRO A 918 30.16 88.04 44.83
CA PRO A 918 30.68 86.67 44.82
C PRO A 918 29.65 85.71 44.22
N ALA A 919 30.11 84.66 43.54
CA ALA A 919 29.25 83.57 43.07
C ALA A 919 28.52 82.88 44.25
N PRO A 920 27.29 82.38 44.06
CA PRO A 920 26.57 81.62 45.09
C PRO A 920 27.32 80.32 45.43
N ALA A 921 27.20 79.87 46.67
CA ALA A 921 27.73 78.58 47.09
C ALA A 921 26.85 77.44 46.56
N ILE A 922 27.45 76.31 46.16
CA ILE A 922 26.74 75.19 45.51
C ILE A 922 25.72 74.45 46.42
N ASN A 923 25.66 74.83 47.69
CA ASN A 923 24.73 74.33 48.70
C ASN A 923 23.71 75.37 49.19
N ALA A 924 23.63 76.53 48.52
CA ALA A 924 22.62 77.56 48.74
C ALA A 924 21.43 77.42 47.76
N GLU A 925 20.41 78.26 47.93
CA GLU A 925 19.35 78.50 46.95
C GLU A 925 19.93 79.03 45.63
N LEU A 926 19.22 78.84 44.50
CA LEU A 926 19.75 79.21 43.17
C LEU A 926 19.89 80.74 43.01
N PHE A 927 18.97 81.50 43.58
CA PHE A 927 18.96 82.96 43.58
C PHE A 927 20.02 83.52 44.57
N PRO A 928 21.07 84.24 44.09
CA PRO A 928 22.24 84.56 44.90
C PRO A 928 22.06 85.75 45.85
N TRP A 929 20.96 86.49 45.76
CA TRP A 929 20.74 87.74 46.49
C TRP A 929 19.83 87.55 47.70
N ALA A 930 20.18 88.18 48.83
CA ALA A 930 19.30 88.22 49.98
C ALA A 930 18.04 89.05 49.64
N LEU A 931 16.85 88.47 49.79
CA LEU A 931 15.60 89.20 49.57
C LEU A 931 15.52 90.40 50.53
N PRO A 932 15.28 91.63 50.03
CA PRO A 932 15.13 92.78 50.90
C PRO A 932 13.87 92.65 51.75
N ALA A 933 13.90 93.16 52.98
CA ALA A 933 12.74 93.12 53.87
C ALA A 933 11.56 93.98 53.36
N GLN A 934 10.36 93.65 53.82
CA GLN A 934 9.15 94.48 53.66
C GLN A 934 9.33 95.82 54.41
N GLY A 935 9.01 96.92 53.74
CA GLY A 935 9.03 98.25 54.33
C GLY A 935 7.91 98.44 55.35
N ILE A 936 8.17 99.20 56.42
CA ILE A 936 7.20 99.43 57.52
C ILE A 936 5.91 100.15 57.04
N ALA A 937 5.95 100.78 55.86
CA ALA A 937 4.82 101.44 55.21
C ALA A 937 4.55 100.91 53.78
N GLU A 938 5.09 99.74 53.44
CA GLU A 938 4.94 99.06 52.14
C GLU A 938 3.89 97.96 52.29
N ASP A 939 2.81 98.01 51.49
CA ASP A 939 1.77 96.97 51.57
C ASP A 939 2.20 95.66 50.91
N ASP A 940 1.47 94.58 51.19
CA ASP A 940 1.82 93.23 50.75
C ASP A 940 1.91 93.10 49.21
N ASN A 941 1.20 93.95 48.45
CA ASN A 941 1.24 93.97 46.99
C ASN A 941 2.41 94.81 46.46
N ASP A 942 2.69 95.96 47.08
CA ASP A 942 3.87 96.77 46.74
C ASP A 942 5.16 95.98 46.98
N TYR A 943 5.23 95.27 48.10
CA TYR A 943 6.37 94.40 48.44
C TYR A 943 6.49 93.21 47.48
N TYR A 944 5.38 92.53 47.20
CA TYR A 944 5.33 91.46 46.18
C TYR A 944 5.75 91.99 44.81
N GLY A 945 5.32 93.19 44.42
CA GLY A 945 5.69 93.86 43.18
C GLY A 945 7.20 94.12 43.08
N ARG A 946 7.79 94.74 44.12
CA ARG A 946 9.24 95.03 44.17
C ARG A 946 10.10 93.76 44.16
N LEU A 947 9.66 92.69 44.82
CA LEU A 947 10.34 91.39 44.75
C LEU A 947 10.16 90.71 43.38
N ALA A 948 8.97 90.84 42.78
CA ALA A 948 8.72 90.34 41.43
C ALA A 948 9.54 91.09 40.37
N GLU A 949 9.75 92.40 40.49
CA GLU A 949 10.66 93.17 39.63
C GLU A 949 12.10 92.69 39.77
N LEU A 950 12.61 92.57 41.00
CA LEU A 950 13.95 92.03 41.31
C LEU A 950 14.18 90.60 40.74
N MET A 951 13.12 89.81 40.63
CA MET A 951 13.15 88.46 40.06
C MET A 951 12.75 88.41 38.57
N GLN A 952 12.21 89.49 38.00
CA GLN A 952 11.89 89.58 36.57
C GLN A 952 13.17 89.87 35.77
N ASP A 953 14.08 90.70 36.29
CA ASP A 953 15.41 90.92 35.70
C ASP A 953 16.22 89.60 35.60
N PHE A 954 15.99 88.64 36.50
CA PHE A 954 16.55 87.29 36.45
C PHE A 954 15.90 86.44 35.33
N GLY A 955 14.61 86.64 35.05
CA GLY A 955 13.80 85.87 34.12
C GLY A 955 13.86 86.31 32.65
N ASP A 956 14.64 87.34 32.34
CA ASP A 956 14.84 87.84 30.97
C ASP A 956 15.77 86.93 30.14
N ALA A 957 16.03 87.30 28.88
CA ALA A 957 16.56 86.40 27.85
C ALA A 957 17.89 85.69 28.22
N ASP A 958 18.78 86.35 28.96
CA ASP A 958 20.08 85.79 29.36
C ASP A 958 19.94 84.71 30.45
N GLY A 959 18.99 84.87 31.39
CA GLY A 959 18.65 83.84 32.37
C GLY A 959 18.05 82.58 31.72
N GLY A 960 17.24 82.76 30.67
CA GLY A 960 16.72 81.66 29.87
C GLY A 960 17.82 80.82 29.19
N GLN A 961 18.88 81.47 28.67
CA GLN A 961 20.05 80.77 28.12
C GLN A 961 20.90 80.13 29.22
N MET A 962 21.15 80.83 30.32
CA MET A 962 21.87 80.29 31.48
C MET A 962 21.26 78.95 31.93
N MET A 963 19.94 78.87 32.11
CA MET A 963 19.28 77.62 32.52
C MET A 963 19.47 76.47 31.51
N MET A 964 19.64 76.74 30.21
CA MET A 964 20.00 75.71 29.21
C MET A 964 21.46 75.25 29.34
N ASP A 965 22.37 76.18 29.61
CA ASP A 965 23.81 75.89 29.78
C ASP A 965 24.07 75.09 31.08
N LEU A 966 23.39 75.45 32.16
CA LEU A 966 23.41 74.70 33.43
C LEU A 966 22.79 73.31 33.27
N SER A 967 21.70 73.17 32.50
CA SER A 967 21.13 71.86 32.14
C SER A 967 22.15 70.98 31.41
N THR A 968 22.83 71.53 30.41
CA THR A 968 23.82 70.80 29.62
C THR A 968 24.97 70.30 30.51
N GLN A 969 25.40 71.12 31.48
CA GLN A 969 26.41 70.74 32.47
C GLN A 969 25.90 69.65 33.42
N ILE A 970 24.69 69.78 34.00
CA ILE A 970 24.09 68.76 34.86
C ILE A 970 23.90 67.43 34.12
N ALA A 971 23.40 67.46 32.88
CA ALA A 971 23.26 66.26 32.04
C ALA A 971 24.61 65.55 31.83
N ALA A 972 25.66 66.30 31.51
CA ALA A 972 26.99 65.74 31.31
C ALA A 972 27.59 65.12 32.58
N ARG A 973 27.33 65.71 33.76
CA ARG A 973 27.77 65.15 35.05
C ARG A 973 26.96 63.92 35.46
N VAL A 974 25.64 63.97 35.35
CA VAL A 974 24.77 62.82 35.68
C VAL A 974 25.08 61.62 34.78
N ARG A 975 25.22 61.81 33.46
CA ARG A 975 25.58 60.71 32.53
C ARG A 975 26.98 60.12 32.77
N ALA A 976 27.85 60.82 33.48
CA ALA A 976 29.17 60.30 33.86
C ALA A 976 29.12 59.42 35.13
N THR A 977 28.03 59.46 35.90
CA THR A 977 27.88 58.82 37.23
C THR A 977 26.56 58.06 37.43
N CYS A 978 25.74 57.96 36.38
CA CYS A 978 24.47 57.24 36.34
C CYS A 978 24.27 56.62 34.95
N ARG A 979 23.32 55.68 34.84
CA ARG A 979 22.73 55.27 33.56
C ARG A 979 22.11 56.46 32.80
N ALA A 980 21.92 56.31 31.49
CA ALA A 980 21.08 57.24 30.73
C ALA A 980 19.61 57.21 31.18
N GLY A 981 18.91 58.32 30.91
CA GLY A 981 17.53 58.56 31.32
C GLY A 981 17.29 60.05 31.58
N ALA A 982 16.06 60.38 31.95
CA ALA A 982 15.66 61.74 32.31
C ALA A 982 16.29 62.16 33.65
N VAL A 983 16.63 63.44 33.77
CA VAL A 983 17.24 64.03 34.97
C VAL A 983 16.27 65.05 35.54
N ILE A 984 15.69 64.76 36.70
CA ILE A 984 14.82 65.70 37.40
C ILE A 984 15.72 66.60 38.26
N TRP A 985 15.94 67.84 37.85
CA TRP A 985 16.58 68.86 38.67
C TRP A 985 15.50 69.56 39.49
N GLU A 986 15.25 69.06 40.70
CA GLU A 986 14.46 69.79 41.68
C GLU A 986 15.31 70.92 42.27
N MET A 987 14.75 72.13 42.29
CA MET A 987 15.46 73.30 42.76
C MET A 987 14.56 74.23 43.57
N ASP A 988 15.08 74.69 44.70
CA ASP A 988 14.47 75.75 45.49
C ASP A 988 15.04 77.08 44.97
N TRP A 989 14.21 77.79 44.21
CA TRP A 989 14.66 78.87 43.33
C TRP A 989 15.17 80.07 44.11
N CYS A 990 14.43 80.48 45.15
CA CYS A 990 14.76 81.56 46.06
C CYS A 990 14.17 81.29 47.46
N PRO A 991 14.65 81.93 48.53
CA PRO A 991 14.04 81.77 49.85
C PRO A 991 12.57 82.23 49.86
N ALA A 992 11.73 81.57 50.66
CA ALA A 992 10.32 81.92 50.82
C ALA A 992 10.16 83.34 51.39
N PRO A 993 9.53 84.30 50.68
CA PRO A 993 9.34 85.66 51.17
C PRO A 993 8.36 85.71 52.34
N VAL A 994 8.70 86.44 53.39
CA VAL A 994 7.79 86.67 54.53
C VAL A 994 7.01 87.95 54.28
N ILE A 995 5.73 87.80 53.91
CA ILE A 995 4.81 88.89 53.57
C ILE A 995 3.72 88.94 54.66
N GLY A 996 3.48 90.10 55.27
CA GLY A 996 2.50 90.23 56.36
C GLY A 996 2.80 89.37 57.60
N GLY A 997 4.04 88.87 57.74
CA GLY A 997 4.43 87.92 58.80
C GLY A 997 4.18 86.44 58.47
N VAL A 998 3.71 86.11 57.26
CA VAL A 998 3.51 84.75 56.76
C VAL A 998 4.54 84.45 55.68
N ALA A 999 5.25 83.31 55.78
CA ALA A 999 6.07 82.83 54.68
C ALA A 999 5.16 82.40 53.52
N GLN A 1000 5.26 83.07 52.38
CA GLN A 1000 4.55 82.68 51.17
C GLN A 1000 5.38 81.70 50.35
N ASN A 1001 4.72 80.89 49.52
CA ASN A 1001 5.41 80.12 48.50
C ASN A 1001 6.12 81.08 47.53
N GLN A 1002 7.22 80.62 46.92
CA GLN A 1002 8.11 81.45 46.09
C GLN A 1002 7.39 82.04 44.86
N PHE A 1003 8.02 83.01 44.22
CA PHE A 1003 7.49 83.74 43.06
C PHE A 1003 7.31 82.85 41.81
N GLY A 1004 6.18 82.14 41.77
CA GLY A 1004 5.70 81.36 40.63
C GLY A 1004 6.22 79.92 40.55
N LEU A 1005 5.48 79.11 39.79
CA LEU A 1005 5.92 77.80 39.32
C LEU A 1005 6.97 78.02 38.22
N PHE A 1006 8.24 77.80 38.54
CA PHE A 1006 9.30 77.67 37.52
C PHE A 1006 9.46 76.19 37.19
N CYS A 1007 9.01 75.77 36.01
CA CYS A 1007 9.20 74.43 35.48
C CYS A 1007 9.59 74.51 34.00
N GLN A 1008 10.64 73.78 33.61
CA GLN A 1008 11.24 73.88 32.28
C GLN A 1008 12.04 72.63 31.90
N ALA A 1009 11.70 72.00 30.78
CA ALA A 1009 12.58 71.06 30.11
C ALA A 1009 13.79 71.75 29.44
N GLY A 1010 14.98 71.32 29.83
CA GLY A 1010 16.25 71.64 29.18
C GLY A 1010 16.64 70.59 28.13
N PRO A 1011 17.77 70.80 27.43
CA PRO A 1011 18.35 69.79 26.55
C PRO A 1011 18.76 68.53 27.34
N ASP A 1012 19.02 67.47 26.58
CA ASP A 1012 19.67 66.24 27.05
C ASP A 1012 18.93 65.47 28.16
N GLY A 1013 17.64 65.76 28.35
CA GLY A 1013 16.75 65.04 29.27
C GLY A 1013 16.61 65.69 30.64
N VAL A 1014 17.15 66.89 30.84
CA VAL A 1014 17.00 67.63 32.09
C VAL A 1014 15.63 68.28 32.18
N VAL A 1015 15.02 68.18 33.35
CA VAL A 1015 13.72 68.73 33.70
C VAL A 1015 13.87 69.52 34.99
N GLN A 1016 13.73 70.84 34.89
CA GLN A 1016 13.88 71.78 35.99
C GLN A 1016 12.55 71.92 36.70
N MET A 1017 12.53 71.75 38.01
CA MET A 1017 11.30 71.61 38.80
C MET A 1017 11.35 72.45 40.09
N ASN A 1018 10.58 73.53 40.13
CA ASN A 1018 10.14 74.17 41.37
C ASN A 1018 8.67 73.75 41.63
N ASN A 1019 8.49 72.62 42.33
CA ASN A 1019 7.19 71.95 42.44
C ASN A 1019 6.31 72.52 43.56
N GLN A 1020 5.59 73.61 43.28
CA GLN A 1020 4.65 74.21 44.23
C GLN A 1020 3.26 73.55 44.29
N MET A 1021 2.90 72.65 43.36
CA MET A 1021 1.58 71.99 43.34
C MET A 1021 1.30 71.19 44.62
N THR A 1022 0.09 71.33 45.16
CA THR A 1022 -0.32 70.68 46.42
C THR A 1022 -0.45 69.17 46.24
N ALA A 1023 -0.42 68.42 47.35
CA ALA A 1023 -0.53 66.95 47.33
C ALA A 1023 -1.85 66.42 46.72
N THR A 1024 -2.87 67.29 46.58
CA THR A 1024 -4.16 67.01 45.93
C THR A 1024 -4.14 67.18 44.41
N GLU A 1025 -3.29 68.06 43.86
CA GLU A 1025 -3.32 68.49 42.45
C GLU A 1025 -2.51 67.58 41.52
N GLN A 1026 -2.74 66.25 41.54
CA GLN A 1026 -2.04 65.26 40.70
C GLN A 1026 -0.48 65.39 40.73
N PRO A 1027 0.22 64.95 41.80
CA PRO A 1027 1.68 65.17 41.98
C PRO A 1027 2.60 64.44 40.98
N GLY A 1028 2.05 63.64 40.04
CA GLY A 1028 2.80 63.09 38.90
C GLY A 1028 2.65 63.91 37.61
N PHE A 1029 1.73 64.86 37.55
CA PHE A 1029 1.43 65.64 36.33
C PHE A 1029 2.66 66.40 35.85
N LEU A 1030 3.24 67.26 36.70
CA LEU A 1030 4.16 68.29 36.24
C LEU A 1030 5.49 67.70 35.77
N TYR A 1031 5.98 66.67 36.47
CA TYR A 1031 7.10 65.86 36.02
C TYR A 1031 6.77 65.11 34.70
N SER A 1032 5.53 64.65 34.49
CA SER A 1032 5.13 64.04 33.21
C SER A 1032 5.07 65.05 32.06
N HIS A 1033 4.64 66.28 32.34
CA HIS A 1033 4.59 67.41 31.41
C HIS A 1033 6.01 67.78 30.93
N GLU A 1034 6.90 68.10 31.87
CA GLU A 1034 8.25 68.55 31.54
C GLU A 1034 9.11 67.41 30.95
N VAL A 1035 9.01 66.17 31.46
CA VAL A 1035 9.72 65.04 30.83
C VAL A 1035 9.17 64.80 29.42
N ALA A 1036 7.90 65.06 29.14
CA ALA A 1036 7.37 64.94 27.78
C ALA A 1036 7.88 66.05 26.83
N HIS A 1037 8.19 67.24 27.31
CA HIS A 1037 8.92 68.25 26.52
C HIS A 1037 10.32 67.75 26.12
N THR A 1038 11.05 67.05 26.99
CA THR A 1038 12.34 66.42 26.60
C THR A 1038 12.17 65.37 25.48
N ARG A 1039 10.95 64.83 25.32
CA ARG A 1039 10.51 63.93 24.23
C ARG A 1039 9.81 64.67 23.08
N PHE A 1040 10.13 65.94 22.86
CA PHE A 1040 9.61 66.78 21.78
C PHE A 1040 8.07 66.98 21.78
N LEU A 1041 7.37 66.76 22.90
CA LEU A 1041 5.98 67.23 23.00
C LEU A 1041 5.99 68.75 23.18
N TRP A 1042 4.99 69.44 22.63
CA TRP A 1042 4.87 70.90 22.71
C TRP A 1042 3.84 71.29 23.77
N HIS A 1043 3.65 72.59 24.01
CA HIS A 1043 2.61 73.10 24.90
C HIS A 1043 1.23 73.10 24.23
N HIS A 1044 0.17 72.92 25.03
CA HIS A 1044 -1.22 73.07 24.62
C HIS A 1044 -1.93 74.15 25.47
N GLU A 1045 -2.82 74.93 24.86
CA GLU A 1045 -3.73 75.90 25.52
C GLU A 1045 -3.09 76.95 26.46
N THR A 1046 -1.81 77.29 26.30
CA THR A 1046 -1.10 78.33 27.07
C THR A 1046 -1.61 79.74 26.73
N SER A 1047 -2.76 80.10 27.31
CA SER A 1047 -3.65 81.14 26.76
C SER A 1047 -3.33 82.58 27.14
N HIS A 1048 -2.58 82.85 28.21
CA HIS A 1048 -2.51 84.19 28.84
C HIS A 1048 -1.13 84.83 29.01
N SER A 1049 -0.02 84.11 28.83
CA SER A 1049 1.34 84.62 29.03
C SER A 1049 1.79 85.58 27.91
N ARG A 1050 1.47 86.87 28.04
CA ARG A 1050 1.93 87.92 27.10
C ARG A 1050 3.46 87.98 26.98
N GLY A 1051 4.20 87.67 28.05
CA GLY A 1051 5.67 87.64 28.07
C GLY A 1051 6.30 86.54 27.21
N LEU A 1052 5.81 85.29 27.30
CA LEU A 1052 6.39 84.15 26.56
C LEU A 1052 6.28 84.29 25.03
N ARG A 1053 5.29 85.05 24.52
CA ARG A 1053 5.23 85.45 23.09
C ARG A 1053 6.41 86.33 22.66
N GLY A 1054 6.99 87.09 23.59
CA GLY A 1054 8.14 87.97 23.35
C GLY A 1054 9.47 87.22 23.40
N LEU A 1055 9.70 86.46 24.48
CA LEU A 1055 10.96 85.76 24.77
C LEU A 1055 11.40 84.81 23.64
N PHE A 1056 10.54 83.88 23.22
CA PHE A 1056 10.94 82.81 22.29
C PHE A 1056 10.63 83.09 20.81
N ARG A 1057 9.76 84.07 20.50
CA ARG A 1057 9.30 84.41 19.13
C ARG A 1057 8.75 83.26 18.27
N LEU A 1058 8.51 82.08 18.84
CA LEU A 1058 7.99 80.91 18.12
C LEU A 1058 6.50 81.12 17.74
N PRO A 1059 6.09 81.01 16.46
CA PRO A 1059 4.73 81.38 16.05
C PRO A 1059 3.57 80.53 16.59
N ASN A 1060 3.85 79.28 17.03
CA ASN A 1060 2.83 78.22 17.13
C ASN A 1060 2.72 77.60 18.54
N TYR A 1061 2.45 78.41 19.57
CA TYR A 1061 2.24 77.97 20.96
C TYR A 1061 0.99 77.10 21.22
N ASP A 1062 0.14 76.89 20.22
CA ASP A 1062 -1.02 75.97 20.29
C ASP A 1062 -1.22 75.30 18.91
N SER A 1063 -0.27 74.44 18.55
CA SER A 1063 -0.20 73.90 17.18
C SER A 1063 -1.12 72.70 16.95
N ARG A 1064 -2.04 72.82 15.98
CA ARG A 1064 -2.83 71.69 15.43
C ARG A 1064 -1.95 70.55 14.88
N GLN A 1065 -0.69 70.82 14.58
CA GLN A 1065 0.26 69.81 14.12
C GLN A 1065 0.78 68.94 15.28
N HIS A 1066 0.72 69.41 16.52
CA HIS A 1066 1.31 68.73 17.69
C HIS A 1066 0.28 68.25 18.72
N HIS A 1067 -0.88 68.89 18.82
CA HIS A 1067 -1.94 68.52 19.77
C HIS A 1067 -3.28 68.29 19.07
N ASP A 1068 -4.11 67.42 19.65
CA ASP A 1068 -5.53 67.41 19.36
C ASP A 1068 -6.19 68.57 20.12
N LEU A 1069 -6.51 69.66 19.41
CA LEU A 1069 -7.11 70.86 20.02
C LEU A 1069 -8.58 70.68 20.46
N SER A 1070 -9.06 69.44 20.58
CA SER A 1070 -10.32 69.09 21.26
C SER A 1070 -10.11 68.38 22.60
N ASP A 1071 -8.86 68.02 22.95
CA ASP A 1071 -8.51 67.28 24.16
C ASP A 1071 -7.92 68.22 25.23
N HIS A 1072 -8.79 69.01 25.84
CA HIS A 1072 -8.43 70.03 26.82
C HIS A 1072 -7.78 69.47 28.11
N ASN A 1073 -7.90 68.16 28.33
CA ASN A 1073 -7.30 67.42 29.44
C ASN A 1073 -5.88 66.91 29.10
N CYS A 1074 -5.27 67.39 28.02
CA CYS A 1074 -3.93 67.01 27.63
C CYS A 1074 -2.94 67.23 28.79
N THR A 1075 -2.06 66.25 29.07
CA THR A 1075 -0.93 66.43 30.01
C THR A 1075 -0.08 67.64 29.65
N MET A 1076 -0.10 68.10 28.39
CA MET A 1076 0.64 69.29 27.93
C MET A 1076 -0.10 70.63 28.13
N SER A 1077 -1.25 70.64 28.81
CA SER A 1077 -2.01 71.86 29.16
C SER A 1077 -1.58 72.44 30.51
N TYR A 1078 -1.20 73.72 30.56
CA TYR A 1078 -0.71 74.34 31.81
C TYR A 1078 -1.83 74.64 32.83
N PRO A 1079 -1.60 74.57 34.16
CA PRO A 1079 -2.62 74.85 35.19
C PRO A 1079 -3.31 76.21 35.03
N ASN A 1080 -2.55 77.25 34.69
CA ASN A 1080 -3.06 78.61 34.45
C ASN A 1080 -3.95 78.74 33.19
N GLY A 1081 -3.91 77.78 32.27
CA GLY A 1081 -4.88 77.66 31.18
C GLY A 1081 -6.17 76.97 31.62
N VAL A 1082 -6.12 76.17 32.68
CA VAL A 1082 -7.25 75.40 33.19
C VAL A 1082 -8.08 76.18 34.22
N THR A 1083 -7.46 77.03 35.04
CA THR A 1083 -8.19 77.93 35.95
C THR A 1083 -9.14 78.90 35.21
N SER A 1084 -8.93 79.13 33.90
CA SER A 1084 -9.87 79.87 33.06
C SER A 1084 -11.12 79.06 32.64
N ARG A 1085 -11.27 77.80 33.09
CA ARG A 1085 -12.33 76.86 32.70
C ARG A 1085 -12.99 76.21 33.94
N PRO A 1086 -14.05 76.80 34.51
CA PRO A 1086 -14.68 76.36 35.77
C PRO A 1086 -15.38 74.98 35.79
N ARG A 1087 -15.04 74.05 34.88
CA ARG A 1087 -15.54 72.67 34.80
C ARG A 1087 -14.42 71.63 34.67
N LEU A 1088 -13.17 72.05 34.80
CA LEU A 1088 -11.99 71.19 34.89
C LEU A 1088 -11.49 71.18 36.33
N SER A 1089 -11.36 69.98 36.91
CA SER A 1089 -10.65 69.73 38.17
C SER A 1089 -9.33 69.02 37.89
N TRP A 1090 -8.34 69.25 38.76
CA TRP A 1090 -7.03 68.57 38.75
C TRP A 1090 -6.99 67.46 39.80
N ASP A 1091 -8.16 66.87 40.09
CA ASP A 1091 -8.32 65.82 41.08
C ASP A 1091 -7.96 64.46 40.45
N ILE A 1092 -7.39 63.55 41.24
CA ILE A 1092 -6.97 62.22 40.78
C ILE A 1092 -8.19 61.32 40.62
N GLY A 1093 -8.29 60.59 39.50
CA GLY A 1093 -9.36 59.61 39.26
C GLY A 1093 -10.72 60.18 38.87
N ASP A 1094 -10.82 61.48 38.56
CA ASP A 1094 -12.03 62.06 37.97
C ASP A 1094 -12.05 61.94 36.42
N THR A 1095 -13.13 62.35 35.76
CA THR A 1095 -13.21 62.27 34.28
C THR A 1095 -12.35 63.29 33.55
N THR A 1096 -11.86 64.32 34.26
CA THR A 1096 -11.03 65.43 33.77
C THR A 1096 -9.53 65.26 34.03
N GLU A 1097 -9.13 64.21 34.77
CA GLU A 1097 -7.73 63.85 35.05
C GLU A 1097 -6.82 63.90 33.82
N ALA A 1098 -5.67 64.56 33.96
CA ALA A 1098 -4.84 64.96 32.84
C ALA A 1098 -4.03 63.79 32.25
N ARG A 1099 -3.98 63.72 30.91
CA ARG A 1099 -3.49 62.55 30.15
C ARG A 1099 -3.00 62.96 28.77
N PHE A 1100 -2.05 62.22 28.18
CA PHE A 1100 -1.51 62.58 26.86
C PHE A 1100 -2.59 62.49 25.77
N CYS A 1101 -2.91 63.62 25.12
CA CYS A 1101 -3.90 63.64 24.04
C CYS A 1101 -3.53 62.69 22.89
N GLY A 1102 -4.49 62.38 22.01
CA GLY A 1102 -4.29 61.42 20.91
C GLY A 1102 -3.00 61.64 20.08
N LYS A 1103 -2.65 62.90 19.76
CA LYS A 1103 -1.38 63.23 19.07
C LYS A 1103 -0.14 63.07 19.95
N CYS A 1104 -0.21 63.45 21.23
CA CYS A 1104 0.88 63.25 22.18
C CYS A 1104 1.20 61.75 22.36
N THR A 1105 0.15 60.94 22.55
CA THR A 1105 0.21 59.47 22.63
C THR A 1105 0.90 58.86 21.41
N LEU A 1106 0.51 59.24 20.19
CA LEU A 1106 1.14 58.74 18.96
C LEU A 1106 2.59 59.24 18.79
N LYS A 1107 2.91 60.48 19.16
CA LYS A 1107 4.29 61.01 19.05
C LYS A 1107 5.25 60.31 20.02
N LEU A 1108 4.83 60.01 21.26
CA LEU A 1108 5.62 59.21 22.21
C LEU A 1108 5.91 57.80 21.66
N ARG A 1109 4.92 57.18 20.99
CA ARG A 1109 5.06 55.90 20.28
C ARG A 1109 5.99 55.95 19.07
N GLY A 1110 6.38 57.14 18.58
CA GLY A 1110 7.30 57.32 17.44
C GLY A 1110 6.66 57.79 16.13
N TRP A 1111 5.36 58.13 16.12
CA TRP A 1111 4.64 58.50 14.89
C TRP A 1111 4.95 59.92 14.39
N ARG A 1112 4.95 60.10 13.06
CA ARG A 1112 5.03 61.40 12.37
C ARG A 1112 3.68 62.16 12.36
N ILE A 1113 3.27 62.67 13.51
CA ILE A 1113 1.94 63.26 13.73
C ILE A 1113 1.57 64.52 12.90
N ILE A 1114 2.49 65.07 12.12
CA ILE A 1114 2.30 66.31 11.33
C ILE A 1114 1.80 66.07 9.89
N THR A 1115 1.76 64.82 9.42
CA THR A 1115 1.35 64.45 8.06
C THR A 1115 0.38 63.27 8.07
N GLY A 1116 -0.69 63.31 7.25
CA GLY A 1116 -1.55 62.15 6.98
C GLY A 1116 -2.44 61.66 8.13
N LEU A 1117 -2.37 62.28 9.32
CA LEU A 1117 -3.30 62.03 10.41
C LEU A 1117 -4.57 62.90 10.29
N PRO A 1118 -5.68 62.53 10.97
CA PRO A 1118 -6.90 63.33 10.97
C PRO A 1118 -6.66 64.76 11.48
N ASP A 1119 -6.89 65.75 10.60
CA ASP A 1119 -6.80 67.19 10.93
C ASP A 1119 -7.92 67.68 11.86
N ARG A 1120 -9.09 67.02 11.81
CA ARG A 1120 -10.23 67.20 12.71
C ARG A 1120 -11.35 66.19 12.45
N SER A 1121 -12.18 66.00 13.47
CA SER A 1121 -13.63 65.75 13.31
C SER A 1121 -14.37 66.52 14.39
#